data_AF-A0A9X0DAA3-F1
#
_entry.id   AF-A0A9X0DAA3-F1
#
_cell.length_a   1.000
_cell.length_b   1.000
_cell.length_c   1.000
_cell.angle_alpha   90.00
_cell.angle_beta   90.00
_cell.angle_gamma   90.00
#
_symmetry.space_group_name_H-M   'P 1'
#
loop_
_entity.id
_entity.type
_entity.pdbx_description
1 polymer ?
#
loop_
_entity_poly.entity_id
_entity_poly.type
_entity_poly.pdbx_seq_one_letter_code
_entity_poly.pdbx_strand_id
1 'polypeptide(L)'
;MSRRKCQKTTLWIFIRALMVRITIGVSQGCSSYTDFTDADRHVSYGSGSKCDSPLSTGWYRFTGDAGSYMPESCPGVVNICGTSYPGWLNGIHPTTAEGVVTRTVCFVYSATACCHWSRTIEVQNCGYFYVYKLLASPCNMRYCGTNVDENDACTGSDGSTGCTCATGYSGKPCKDIDECKTNGSHNCDVNAQCANIIASFTCTCLLGYSGDGVHCSGDFSVTLRDIFKDKYNPTIVKRSVKSNLEAIIAGLPSDVTILESALEWRLISEMELASSQSAEGTLKSKGTAEWTINRRSIPAGIYQVVFTASYSVGDPAFPQTLKSFDYGFVEVISAPVRAIIDGGSSVRWGSVEIVTVDGSLSYDGDLGPGNHTGLNFAWSCLDSNASMSSDCFGSFVGGGNSISTTINPGQLEARNTYVLRLTVFKDERNASAEMSFEIAAGEIPQVTLRCFIDCGAIVSASNKLRVTSECPNSPCIGSVYEWRLKRLNVKSNTWDNIPILPNMTSTAVNATNMIIKKNALQSNYTYRLMLFVTSLVGTEGFSVLDFETAGEPHSGYCTPSVSEGVSLETEFTFDCHNWKDESTPLTYEFRLRDDPISYGKYPKSVSTVLPAGSSEDNYQLPINIIIKNAVGVAVVKTLFVQVKPSSKLDPCLSSIEEVSNKLTNYVIGERNELDGFLKKGEIGQACQLALSVLKEADKKTDCGQTLNQDTKTFSTTLVVKLTSINPESILMSETIMAVLNVVTATCDSCENITNLIMAFTDKTNQLLVAAIDDVEEPFSAELEESAASVTGCLTNILQSASDGSQANGASAENQTSPKV
;
A
#
# COMPACT_ATOMS: atom_id res chain seq x y z
N MET A 1 12.05 32.87 48.72
CA MET A 1 10.83 33.68 48.88
C MET A 1 9.74 33.03 48.05
N SER A 2 8.55 32.61 48.48
CA SER A 2 7.84 32.63 49.75
C SER A 2 6.74 31.53 49.69
N ARG A 3 6.75 30.59 50.64
CA ARG A 3 5.60 29.93 51.35
C ARG A 3 4.57 29.13 50.53
N ARG A 4 4.06 27.93 50.91
CA ARG A 4 4.06 27.15 52.17
C ARG A 4 3.54 25.70 51.91
N LYS A 5 3.95 24.77 52.79
CA LYS A 5 3.55 23.36 52.96
C LYS A 5 2.15 23.16 53.60
N CYS A 6 1.51 22.01 53.35
CA CYS A 6 0.90 21.05 54.34
C CYS A 6 0.16 19.93 53.56
N GLN A 7 0.52 18.65 53.58
CA GLN A 7 0.35 17.59 54.60
C GLN A 7 -1.11 17.21 54.95
N LYS A 8 -1.44 15.93 54.70
CA LYS A 8 -2.50 15.02 55.18
C LYS A 8 -3.51 15.59 56.20
N THR A 9 -4.82 15.31 56.00
CA THR A 9 -5.75 14.59 56.91
C THR A 9 -7.16 14.50 56.29
N THR A 10 -7.70 13.26 56.22
CA THR A 10 -9.10 12.79 56.31
C THR A 10 -10.27 13.59 55.69
N LEU A 11 -10.95 12.96 54.71
CA LEU A 11 -12.41 13.05 54.60
C LEU A 11 -13.00 11.66 54.31
N TRP A 12 -13.32 10.98 55.41
CA TRP A 12 -14.31 9.91 55.47
C TRP A 12 -15.70 10.55 55.27
N ILE A 13 -16.61 9.82 54.60
CA ILE A 13 -18.05 10.09 54.41
C ILE A 13 -18.37 11.03 53.22
N PHE A 14 -18.65 10.40 52.05
CA PHE A 14 -19.77 10.65 51.11
C PHE A 14 -19.45 10.23 49.67
N ILE A 15 -19.19 8.95 49.42
CA ILE A 15 -19.68 8.27 48.21
C ILE A 15 -20.15 6.88 48.65
N ARG A 16 -21.45 6.77 48.91
CA ARG A 16 -22.17 5.54 49.19
C ARG A 16 -23.37 5.50 48.25
N ALA A 17 -23.13 5.26 46.97
CA ALA A 17 -24.11 4.76 46.01
C ALA A 17 -23.41 4.38 44.70
N LEU A 18 -23.65 3.15 44.24
CA LEU A 18 -23.24 2.56 42.96
C LEU A 18 -21.73 2.28 42.77
N MET A 19 -21.21 1.34 43.56
CA MET A 19 -20.47 0.23 42.95
C MET A 19 -21.40 -0.97 42.93
N VAL A 20 -21.92 -1.31 41.76
CA VAL A 20 -22.40 -2.67 41.51
C VAL A 20 -21.15 -3.55 41.54
N ARG A 21 -20.98 -4.31 42.62
CA ARG A 21 -20.17 -5.51 42.58
C ARG A 21 -20.86 -6.46 41.59
N ILE A 22 -20.37 -6.53 40.36
CA ILE A 22 -20.48 -7.78 39.61
C ILE A 22 -19.44 -8.70 40.24
N THR A 23 -19.84 -9.38 41.31
CA THR A 23 -19.26 -10.71 41.56
C THR A 23 -19.64 -11.55 40.35
N ILE A 24 -18.73 -11.67 39.39
CA ILE A 24 -18.74 -12.83 38.50
C ILE A 24 -18.55 -14.01 39.44
N GLY A 25 -19.66 -14.65 39.81
CA GLY A 25 -19.61 -15.91 40.52
C GLY A 25 -18.87 -16.86 39.61
N VAL A 26 -17.63 -17.21 39.98
CA VAL A 26 -17.00 -18.42 39.45
C VAL A 26 -17.98 -19.54 39.76
N SER A 27 -18.57 -20.11 38.71
CA SER A 27 -19.47 -21.25 38.81
C SER A 27 -18.75 -22.36 39.59
N GLN A 28 -19.36 -22.79 40.69
CA GLN A 28 -18.70 -23.63 41.70
C GLN A 28 -18.11 -24.94 41.13
N GLY A 29 -18.65 -25.47 40.04
CA GLY A 29 -18.24 -26.73 39.41
C GLY A 29 -16.82 -26.74 38.84
N CYS A 30 -16.39 -25.68 38.13
CA CYS A 30 -15.03 -25.63 37.56
C CYS A 30 -13.94 -25.33 38.59
N SER A 31 -14.33 -24.88 39.79
CA SER A 31 -13.41 -24.52 40.88
C SER A 31 -13.24 -25.62 41.94
N SER A 32 -14.14 -26.60 42.02
CA SER A 32 -14.10 -27.68 43.01
C SER A 32 -14.87 -28.92 42.51
N TYR A 33 -14.14 -30.01 42.25
CA TYR A 33 -14.67 -31.29 41.74
C TYR A 33 -13.82 -32.47 42.23
N THR A 34 -14.35 -33.69 42.07
CA THR A 34 -13.68 -34.96 42.36
C THR A 34 -13.35 -35.71 41.08
N ASP A 35 -12.13 -36.22 40.95
CA ASP A 35 -11.72 -36.95 39.75
C ASP A 35 -12.18 -38.42 39.78
N PHE A 36 -12.66 -38.90 38.65
CA PHE A 36 -12.76 -40.31 38.31
C PHE A 36 -11.55 -40.69 37.45
N THR A 37 -10.72 -41.57 37.98
CA THR A 37 -9.48 -42.03 37.32
C THR A 37 -9.45 -43.53 37.03
N ASP A 38 -10.39 -44.30 37.57
CA ASP A 38 -10.38 -45.75 37.47
C ASP A 38 -10.57 -46.21 36.01
N ALA A 39 -9.63 -47.01 35.49
CA ALA A 39 -9.70 -47.59 34.14
C ALA A 39 -11.00 -48.36 33.86
N ASP A 40 -11.62 -48.90 34.90
CA ASP A 40 -12.88 -49.62 34.79
C ASP A 40 -14.11 -48.74 34.56
N ARG A 41 -13.96 -47.41 34.55
CA ARG A 41 -15.01 -46.46 34.14
C ARG A 41 -14.98 -46.16 32.66
N HIS A 42 -13.94 -46.55 31.95
CA HIS A 42 -13.84 -46.31 30.52
C HIS A 42 -14.76 -47.25 29.74
N VAL A 43 -15.40 -46.77 28.67
CA VAL A 43 -16.30 -47.57 27.82
C VAL A 43 -15.62 -48.78 27.16
N SER A 44 -14.29 -48.74 26.97
CA SER A 44 -13.52 -49.89 26.46
C SER A 44 -13.29 -50.98 27.51
N TYR A 45 -13.55 -50.71 28.79
CA TYR A 45 -13.42 -51.70 29.84
C TYR A 45 -14.58 -52.68 29.81
N GLY A 46 -14.29 -53.97 29.93
CA GLY A 46 -15.30 -55.04 29.84
C GLY A 46 -16.29 -55.09 31.02
N SER A 47 -17.02 -56.20 31.07
CA SER A 47 -18.10 -56.42 32.05
C SER A 47 -17.61 -56.49 33.50
N GLY A 48 -18.41 -55.97 34.43
CA GLY A 48 -18.16 -56.08 35.87
C GLY A 48 -19.44 -55.90 36.71
N SER A 49 -19.32 -56.02 38.03
CA SER A 49 -20.42 -55.84 39.00
C SER A 49 -20.34 -54.51 39.77
N LYS A 50 -19.62 -53.52 39.25
CA LYS A 50 -19.46 -52.21 39.87
C LYS A 50 -20.65 -51.31 39.59
N CYS A 51 -20.92 -50.37 40.50
CA CYS A 51 -22.05 -49.48 40.41
C CYS A 51 -21.80 -48.15 41.13
N ASP A 52 -22.56 -47.12 40.77
CA ASP A 52 -22.47 -45.78 41.39
C ASP A 52 -23.55 -45.56 42.47
N SER A 53 -24.05 -46.62 43.11
CA SER A 53 -24.92 -46.50 44.28
C SER A 53 -24.28 -45.85 45.52
N PRO A 54 -22.96 -45.97 45.78
CA PRO A 54 -22.32 -45.26 46.90
C PRO A 54 -21.87 -43.83 46.54
N LEU A 55 -22.20 -43.32 45.35
CA LEU A 55 -21.74 -42.01 44.90
C LEU A 55 -22.41 -40.87 45.71
N SER A 56 -21.61 -39.99 46.33
CA SER A 56 -22.14 -38.75 46.90
C SER A 56 -22.58 -37.78 45.81
N THR A 57 -23.57 -36.94 46.08
CA THR A 57 -23.93 -35.89 45.12
C THR A 57 -22.86 -34.80 45.11
N GLY A 58 -22.30 -34.50 43.94
CA GLY A 58 -21.20 -33.55 43.81
C GLY A 58 -20.70 -33.39 42.38
N TRP A 59 -19.74 -32.49 42.18
CA TRP A 59 -19.08 -32.28 40.88
C TRP A 59 -17.98 -33.31 40.67
N TYR A 60 -18.01 -33.98 39.53
CA TYR A 60 -17.06 -35.01 39.14
C TYR A 60 -16.46 -34.70 37.77
N ARG A 61 -15.22 -35.17 37.54
CA ARG A 61 -14.51 -35.05 36.27
C ARG A 61 -13.94 -36.40 35.86
N PHE A 62 -14.10 -36.80 34.60
CA PHE A 62 -13.35 -37.94 34.06
C PHE A 62 -11.94 -37.49 33.69
N THR A 63 -10.94 -38.22 34.16
CA THR A 63 -9.53 -37.97 33.82
C THR A 63 -8.71 -39.26 33.90
N GLY A 64 -7.52 -39.29 33.30
CA GLY A 64 -6.66 -40.48 33.28
C GLY A 64 -7.33 -41.66 32.56
N ASP A 65 -7.18 -42.86 33.11
CA ASP A 65 -7.64 -44.09 32.45
C ASP A 65 -9.17 -44.21 32.36
N ALA A 66 -9.92 -43.41 33.12
CA ALA A 66 -11.38 -43.38 33.08
C ALA A 66 -11.95 -42.67 31.83
N GLY A 67 -11.11 -41.93 31.09
CA GLY A 67 -11.54 -41.09 29.97
C GLY A 67 -11.45 -39.59 30.27
N SER A 68 -11.81 -38.74 29.31
CA SER A 68 -11.80 -37.28 29.43
C SER A 68 -13.20 -36.65 29.48
N TYR A 69 -14.23 -37.37 29.02
CA TYR A 69 -15.63 -36.94 29.08
C TYR A 69 -16.61 -38.13 28.99
N MET A 70 -17.90 -37.90 29.25
CA MET A 70 -18.95 -38.91 29.12
C MET A 70 -19.35 -39.06 27.64
N PRO A 71 -19.58 -40.26 27.09
CA PRO A 71 -19.98 -40.41 25.69
C PRO A 71 -21.27 -39.66 25.37
N GLU A 72 -21.31 -38.92 24.26
CA GLU A 72 -22.50 -38.18 23.79
C GLU A 72 -23.46 -39.01 22.92
N SER A 73 -23.02 -40.21 22.53
CA SER A 73 -23.76 -41.15 21.70
C SER A 73 -23.99 -42.46 22.44
N CYS A 74 -25.08 -43.16 22.09
CA CYS A 74 -25.36 -44.45 22.70
C CYS A 74 -24.27 -45.46 22.35
N PRO A 75 -23.60 -46.08 23.33
CA PRO A 75 -22.60 -47.11 23.07
C PRO A 75 -23.14 -48.37 22.38
N GLY A 76 -24.46 -48.59 22.39
CA GLY A 76 -25.12 -49.75 21.75
C GLY A 76 -24.81 -51.11 22.38
N VAL A 77 -23.98 -51.15 23.42
CA VAL A 77 -23.48 -52.36 24.07
C VAL A 77 -23.71 -52.27 25.57
N VAL A 78 -24.15 -53.39 26.18
CA VAL A 78 -24.30 -53.56 27.63
C VAL A 78 -23.08 -54.26 28.22
N ASN A 79 -22.95 -54.28 29.55
CA ASN A 79 -21.83 -54.95 30.25
C ASN A 79 -20.45 -54.38 29.90
N ILE A 80 -20.33 -53.04 29.88
CA ILE A 80 -19.07 -52.31 29.67
C ILE A 80 -18.87 -51.30 30.79
N CYS A 81 -17.67 -50.72 30.91
CA CYS A 81 -17.33 -49.77 31.98
C CYS A 81 -17.60 -50.39 33.37
N GLY A 82 -17.31 -51.70 33.47
CA GLY A 82 -17.36 -52.45 34.73
C GLY A 82 -18.76 -52.60 35.33
N THR A 83 -19.84 -52.34 34.58
CA THR A 83 -21.22 -52.39 35.06
C THR A 83 -22.16 -53.08 34.05
N SER A 84 -23.34 -53.52 34.47
CA SER A 84 -24.34 -54.12 33.57
C SER A 84 -24.99 -53.10 32.64
N TYR A 85 -25.28 -51.90 33.16
CA TYR A 85 -26.00 -50.86 32.44
C TYR A 85 -25.15 -49.57 32.37
N PRO A 86 -24.38 -49.38 31.29
CA PRO A 86 -23.50 -48.23 31.14
C PRO A 86 -24.30 -46.94 30.88
N GLY A 87 -23.89 -45.85 31.54
CA GLY A 87 -24.46 -44.53 31.39
C GLY A 87 -23.72 -43.67 30.38
N TRP A 88 -24.46 -42.98 29.52
CA TRP A 88 -23.97 -42.03 28.50
C TRP A 88 -24.81 -40.74 28.51
N LEU A 89 -24.27 -39.64 28.01
CA LEU A 89 -24.92 -38.34 27.99
C LEU A 89 -25.83 -38.23 26.76
N ASN A 90 -27.13 -38.10 26.98
CA ASN A 90 -28.08 -37.88 25.90
C ASN A 90 -28.17 -36.39 25.53
N GLY A 91 -27.42 -36.03 24.50
CA GLY A 91 -27.25 -34.66 24.00
C GLY A 91 -25.78 -34.22 24.04
N ILE A 92 -25.50 -33.07 23.44
CA ILE A 92 -24.14 -32.50 23.37
C ILE A 92 -23.73 -31.82 24.68
N HIS A 93 -22.44 -31.83 24.99
CA HIS A 93 -21.88 -31.05 26.09
C HIS A 93 -22.08 -29.53 25.84
N PRO A 94 -22.23 -28.73 26.90
CA PRO A 94 -22.37 -27.28 26.77
C PRO A 94 -21.12 -26.61 26.20
N THR A 95 -21.31 -25.44 25.59
CA THR A 95 -20.24 -24.48 25.31
C THR A 95 -19.84 -23.71 26.59
N THR A 96 -18.70 -23.03 26.58
CA THR A 96 -18.24 -22.22 27.73
C THR A 96 -19.17 -21.03 28.03
N ALA A 97 -19.89 -20.51 27.02
CA ALA A 97 -20.84 -19.40 27.16
C ALA A 97 -22.16 -19.81 27.81
N GLU A 98 -22.58 -21.07 27.66
CA GLU A 98 -23.84 -21.58 28.23
C GLU A 98 -23.79 -21.79 29.75
N GLY A 99 -22.59 -21.85 30.34
CA GLY A 99 -22.42 -22.03 31.79
C GLY A 99 -22.85 -23.42 32.27
N VAL A 100 -23.57 -23.47 33.39
CA VAL A 100 -24.09 -24.73 33.96
C VAL A 100 -25.41 -25.07 33.26
N VAL A 101 -25.44 -26.17 32.50
CA VAL A 101 -26.64 -26.65 31.80
C VAL A 101 -27.14 -27.95 32.39
N THR A 102 -28.44 -28.21 32.26
CA THR A 102 -29.04 -29.49 32.64
C THR A 102 -29.02 -30.46 31.45
N ARG A 103 -28.57 -31.69 31.69
CA ARG A 103 -28.53 -32.79 30.70
C ARG A 103 -29.09 -34.08 31.28
N THR A 104 -29.45 -35.01 30.40
CA THR A 104 -29.97 -36.31 30.77
C THR A 104 -28.92 -37.38 30.48
N VAL A 105 -28.53 -38.15 31.49
CA VAL A 105 -27.76 -39.39 31.32
C VAL A 105 -28.75 -40.53 31.09
N CYS A 106 -28.53 -41.29 30.04
CA CYS A 106 -29.29 -42.48 29.69
C CYS A 106 -28.47 -43.75 30.00
N PHE A 107 -29.13 -44.78 30.52
CA PHE A 107 -28.52 -46.08 30.81
C PHE A 107 -29.03 -47.13 29.82
N VAL A 108 -28.09 -47.82 29.19
CA VAL A 108 -28.34 -48.81 28.13
C VAL A 108 -28.84 -50.12 28.73
N TYR A 109 -29.94 -50.67 28.21
CA TYR A 109 -30.45 -52.00 28.58
C TYR A 109 -30.25 -53.06 27.49
N SER A 110 -30.24 -52.64 26.22
CA SER A 110 -29.92 -53.48 25.06
C SER A 110 -29.46 -52.59 23.90
N ALA A 111 -28.97 -53.20 22.81
CA ALA A 111 -28.56 -52.47 21.61
C ALA A 111 -29.68 -51.62 20.98
N THR A 112 -30.94 -51.96 21.22
CA THR A 112 -32.11 -51.21 20.73
C THR A 112 -32.80 -50.37 21.81
N ALA A 113 -32.43 -50.54 23.08
CA ALA A 113 -32.98 -49.83 24.23
C ALA A 113 -31.89 -48.99 24.93
N CYS A 114 -31.42 -47.95 24.21
CA CYS A 114 -30.32 -47.07 24.61
C CYS A 114 -30.60 -46.13 25.80
N CYS A 115 -31.86 -45.82 26.07
CA CYS A 115 -32.27 -44.97 27.18
C CYS A 115 -33.44 -45.59 27.94
N HIS A 116 -33.21 -46.79 28.47
CA HIS A 116 -34.25 -47.50 29.22
C HIS A 116 -34.47 -46.89 30.61
N TRP A 117 -33.39 -46.41 31.23
CA TRP A 117 -33.44 -45.61 32.45
C TRP A 117 -32.66 -44.31 32.26
N SER A 118 -32.99 -43.28 33.03
CA SER A 118 -32.31 -42.00 32.94
C SER A 118 -32.16 -41.28 34.27
N ARG A 119 -31.20 -40.35 34.30
CA ARG A 119 -30.93 -39.43 35.40
C ARG A 119 -30.66 -38.05 34.83
N THR A 120 -31.21 -37.02 35.46
CA THR A 120 -30.92 -35.63 35.10
C THR A 120 -29.76 -35.13 35.93
N ILE A 121 -28.75 -34.54 35.27
CA ILE A 121 -27.51 -34.02 35.87
C ILE A 121 -27.27 -32.58 35.43
N GLU A 122 -26.40 -31.87 36.15
CA GLU A 122 -25.85 -30.59 35.68
C GLU A 122 -24.47 -30.84 35.05
N VAL A 123 -24.20 -30.19 33.93
CA VAL A 123 -22.93 -30.29 33.18
C VAL A 123 -22.41 -28.89 32.94
N GLN A 124 -21.11 -28.72 33.08
CA GLN A 124 -20.45 -27.45 32.80
C GLN A 124 -19.17 -27.65 31.99
N ASN A 125 -18.97 -26.78 31.01
CA ASN A 125 -17.74 -26.65 30.26
C ASN A 125 -16.80 -25.64 30.93
N CYS A 126 -15.62 -26.11 31.32
CA CYS A 126 -14.59 -25.30 31.98
C CYS A 126 -13.51 -24.82 31.01
N GLY A 127 -13.76 -24.86 29.70
CA GLY A 127 -12.82 -24.54 28.62
C GLY A 127 -12.07 -25.77 28.14
N TYR A 128 -11.25 -26.37 29.01
CA TYR A 128 -10.37 -27.50 28.66
C TYR A 128 -10.89 -28.87 29.13
N PHE A 129 -11.97 -28.91 29.91
CA PHE A 129 -12.57 -30.14 30.43
C PHE A 129 -14.02 -29.91 30.85
N TYR A 130 -14.74 -31.01 31.05
CA TYR A 130 -16.12 -31.00 31.53
C TYR A 130 -16.21 -31.50 32.97
N VAL A 131 -17.12 -30.89 33.72
CA VAL A 131 -17.52 -31.35 35.05
C VAL A 131 -19.00 -31.69 35.07
N TYR A 132 -19.32 -32.74 35.81
CA TYR A 132 -20.66 -33.32 35.87
C TYR A 132 -21.10 -33.37 37.32
N LYS A 133 -22.24 -32.77 37.64
CA LYS A 133 -22.85 -32.88 38.96
C LYS A 133 -23.66 -34.16 39.03
N LEU A 134 -22.99 -35.23 39.45
CA LEU A 134 -23.55 -36.57 39.46
C LEU A 134 -24.18 -36.90 40.81
N LEU A 135 -25.10 -37.86 40.78
CA LEU A 135 -25.81 -38.38 41.95
C LEU A 135 -25.86 -39.92 41.89
N ALA A 136 -26.10 -40.55 43.04
CA ALA A 136 -26.16 -42.01 43.17
C ALA A 136 -27.13 -42.68 42.17
N SER A 137 -26.69 -43.79 41.58
CA SER A 137 -27.48 -44.64 40.69
C SER A 137 -27.84 -45.99 41.34
N PRO A 138 -28.91 -46.69 40.90
CA PRO A 138 -29.17 -48.05 41.35
C PRO A 138 -27.98 -48.98 41.10
N CYS A 139 -27.73 -49.92 42.01
CA CYS A 139 -26.64 -50.86 41.81
C CYS A 139 -26.96 -51.77 40.62
N ASN A 140 -26.03 -51.84 39.65
CA ASN A 140 -26.13 -52.29 38.23
C ASN A 140 -26.00 -51.17 37.19
N MET A 141 -25.98 -49.88 37.59
CA MET A 141 -25.77 -48.73 36.71
C MET A 141 -24.54 -47.91 37.11
N ARG A 142 -23.79 -47.40 36.12
CA ARG A 142 -22.58 -46.59 36.36
C ARG A 142 -22.40 -45.54 35.27
N TYR A 143 -21.91 -44.36 35.64
CA TYR A 143 -21.53 -43.32 34.69
C TYR A 143 -20.18 -43.67 34.04
N CYS A 144 -20.13 -43.65 32.72
CA CYS A 144 -18.98 -44.10 31.95
C CYS A 144 -18.25 -42.94 31.28
N GLY A 145 -16.94 -43.05 31.19
CA GLY A 145 -16.10 -42.10 30.47
C GLY A 145 -15.55 -42.71 29.19
N THR A 146 -15.11 -41.84 28.28
CA THR A 146 -14.45 -42.20 27.03
C THR A 146 -13.34 -41.19 26.73
N ASN A 147 -12.42 -41.57 25.87
CA ASN A 147 -11.44 -40.68 25.24
C ASN A 147 -11.88 -40.46 23.79
N VAL A 148 -11.56 -39.30 23.23
CA VAL A 148 -11.66 -39.14 21.76
C VAL A 148 -10.59 -40.04 21.17
N ASP A 149 -10.93 -41.28 20.81
CA ASP A 149 -10.00 -42.14 20.09
C ASP A 149 -9.84 -41.61 18.66
N GLU A 150 -8.59 -41.31 18.29
CA GLU A 150 -8.04 -41.09 16.94
C GLU A 150 -8.33 -42.23 15.94
N ASN A 151 -9.13 -43.24 16.34
CA ASN A 151 -9.51 -44.40 15.55
C ASN A 151 -10.96 -44.35 15.02
N ASP A 152 -11.78 -43.36 15.40
CA ASP A 152 -13.12 -43.19 14.78
C ASP A 152 -13.06 -42.34 13.48
N ALA A 153 -11.86 -41.89 13.10
CA ALA A 153 -11.61 -41.19 11.83
C ALA A 153 -11.61 -42.13 10.60
N CYS A 154 -11.86 -43.44 10.77
CA CYS A 154 -11.90 -44.40 9.67
C CYS A 154 -13.34 -44.90 9.45
N THR A 155 -13.97 -44.53 8.35
CA THR A 155 -15.27 -45.07 7.96
C THR A 155 -15.09 -46.45 7.31
N GLY A 156 -15.04 -47.51 8.12
CA GLY A 156 -15.01 -48.88 7.60
C GLY A 156 -14.76 -49.94 8.66
N SER A 157 -15.81 -50.71 8.99
CA SER A 157 -15.71 -51.93 9.79
C SER A 157 -15.47 -53.14 8.88
N ASP A 158 -14.22 -53.38 8.48
CA ASP A 158 -13.67 -54.74 8.35
C ASP A 158 -12.17 -54.65 8.06
N GLY A 159 -11.39 -55.56 8.63
CA GLY A 159 -9.95 -55.61 8.42
C GLY A 159 -9.57 -55.89 6.97
N SER A 160 -9.43 -54.86 6.12
CA SER A 160 -8.63 -54.92 4.90
C SER A 160 -8.24 -53.50 4.42
N THR A 161 -6.92 -53.25 4.32
CA THR A 161 -6.15 -52.35 3.42
C THR A 161 -6.75 -51.04 2.82
N GLY A 162 -7.80 -50.44 3.38
CA GLY A 162 -8.48 -49.30 2.75
C GLY A 162 -9.19 -48.35 3.70
N CYS A 163 -8.52 -47.83 4.74
CA CYS A 163 -9.09 -46.74 5.53
C CYS A 163 -9.17 -45.45 4.69
N THR A 164 -10.39 -44.90 4.55
CA THR A 164 -10.67 -43.53 4.12
C THR A 164 -10.96 -42.67 5.35
N CYS A 165 -10.30 -41.52 5.44
CA CYS A 165 -10.51 -40.60 6.56
C CYS A 165 -11.93 -40.02 6.53
N ALA A 166 -12.54 -39.87 7.70
CA ALA A 166 -13.80 -39.14 7.87
C ALA A 166 -13.64 -37.68 7.41
N THR A 167 -14.76 -37.04 7.04
CA THR A 167 -14.79 -35.61 6.71
C THR A 167 -14.20 -34.79 7.86
N GLY A 168 -13.32 -33.84 7.56
CA GLY A 168 -12.54 -33.09 8.55
C GLY A 168 -11.17 -33.70 8.89
N TYR A 169 -10.78 -34.81 8.25
CA TYR A 169 -9.49 -35.47 8.47
C TYR A 169 -8.76 -35.82 7.16
N SER A 170 -7.42 -35.84 7.19
CA SER A 170 -6.57 -36.21 6.07
C SER A 170 -5.34 -37.05 6.49
N GLY A 171 -4.74 -37.79 5.54
CA GLY A 171 -3.51 -38.56 5.78
C GLY A 171 -3.71 -40.03 6.18
N LYS A 172 -2.61 -40.74 6.42
CA LYS A 172 -2.57 -42.12 6.96
C LYS A 172 -1.40 -42.24 7.94
N PRO A 173 -1.61 -42.20 9.27
CA PRO A 173 -2.89 -42.17 9.99
C PRO A 173 -3.68 -40.87 9.76
N CYS A 174 -5.00 -40.92 9.93
CA CYS A 174 -5.88 -39.77 9.76
C CYS A 174 -5.59 -38.72 10.83
N LYS A 175 -5.33 -37.49 10.39
CA LYS A 175 -5.11 -36.31 11.23
C LYS A 175 -6.15 -35.27 10.92
N ASP A 176 -6.54 -34.53 11.95
CA ASP A 176 -7.41 -33.37 11.86
C ASP A 176 -6.91 -32.40 10.76
N ILE A 177 -7.83 -31.92 9.92
CA ILE A 177 -7.53 -30.85 8.96
C ILE A 177 -7.67 -29.54 9.73
N ASP A 178 -6.60 -28.73 9.75
CA ASP A 178 -6.73 -27.36 10.25
C ASP A 178 -7.36 -26.50 9.15
N GLU A 179 -8.69 -26.36 9.16
CA GLU A 179 -9.37 -25.64 8.10
C GLU A 179 -9.04 -24.15 8.12
N CYS A 180 -8.59 -23.60 9.25
CA CYS A 180 -8.18 -22.20 9.37
C CYS A 180 -6.80 -21.91 8.75
N LYS A 181 -5.95 -22.94 8.61
CA LYS A 181 -4.66 -22.82 7.90
C LYS A 181 -4.72 -23.29 6.45
N THR A 182 -5.79 -24.00 6.07
CA THR A 182 -5.94 -24.58 4.75
C THR A 182 -6.77 -23.63 3.87
N ASN A 183 -6.21 -23.22 2.72
CA ASN A 183 -6.85 -22.18 1.91
C ASN A 183 -8.15 -22.69 1.27
N GLY A 184 -9.27 -21.97 1.49
CA GLY A 184 -10.59 -22.32 0.95
C GLY A 184 -11.33 -23.46 1.63
N SER A 185 -10.87 -23.97 2.77
CA SER A 185 -11.57 -25.03 3.54
C SER A 185 -12.49 -24.53 4.64
N HIS A 186 -12.52 -23.22 4.89
CA HIS A 186 -13.45 -22.60 5.83
C HIS A 186 -14.36 -21.59 5.12
N ASN A 187 -15.50 -21.29 5.73
CA ASN A 187 -16.46 -20.29 5.24
C ASN A 187 -16.62 -19.08 6.18
N CYS A 188 -15.70 -18.89 7.13
CA CYS A 188 -15.72 -17.70 7.99
C CYS A 188 -15.76 -16.39 7.19
N ASP A 189 -16.52 -15.42 7.67
CA ASP A 189 -16.55 -14.07 7.13
C ASP A 189 -15.15 -13.45 7.14
N VAL A 190 -14.85 -12.54 6.20
CA VAL A 190 -13.58 -11.79 6.18
C VAL A 190 -13.35 -10.98 7.46
N ASN A 191 -14.43 -10.64 8.17
CA ASN A 191 -14.44 -9.95 9.45
C ASN A 191 -14.65 -10.91 10.65
N ALA A 192 -14.39 -12.21 10.48
CA ALA A 192 -14.42 -13.19 11.55
C ALA A 192 -13.04 -13.84 11.78
N GLN A 193 -12.76 -14.15 13.04
CA GLN A 193 -11.64 -15.00 13.44
C GLN A 193 -12.05 -16.47 13.30
N CYS A 194 -11.27 -17.21 12.51
CA CYS A 194 -11.38 -18.67 12.41
C CYS A 194 -10.63 -19.33 13.58
N ALA A 195 -11.27 -20.29 14.24
CA ALA A 195 -10.66 -21.15 15.25
C ALA A 195 -10.88 -22.62 14.87
N ASN A 196 -9.77 -23.34 14.67
CA ASN A 196 -9.79 -24.75 14.33
C ASN A 196 -10.32 -25.58 15.51
N ILE A 197 -11.22 -26.52 15.24
CA ILE A 197 -11.69 -27.51 16.21
C ILE A 197 -11.49 -28.92 15.62
N ILE A 198 -11.70 -29.96 16.40
CA ILE A 198 -11.52 -31.31 15.89
C ILE A 198 -12.63 -31.62 14.87
N ALA A 199 -12.26 -32.09 13.69
CA ALA A 199 -13.08 -32.43 12.53
C ALA A 199 -13.80 -31.24 11.84
N SER A 200 -13.54 -29.99 12.23
CA SER A 200 -14.23 -28.79 11.74
C SER A 200 -13.55 -27.50 12.20
N PHE A 201 -14.09 -26.35 11.85
CA PHE A 201 -13.71 -25.05 12.38
C PHE A 201 -14.91 -24.30 12.98
N THR A 202 -14.63 -23.23 13.73
CA THR A 202 -15.63 -22.25 14.21
C THR A 202 -15.21 -20.86 13.79
N CYS A 203 -16.17 -19.98 13.58
CA CYS A 203 -15.94 -18.59 13.19
C CYS A 203 -16.54 -17.66 14.24
N THR A 204 -15.80 -16.63 14.66
CA THR A 204 -16.29 -15.63 15.63
C THR A 204 -16.04 -14.24 15.07
N CYS A 205 -17.05 -13.37 15.01
CA CYS A 205 -16.86 -12.02 14.50
C CYS A 205 -15.81 -11.24 15.29
N LEU A 206 -14.99 -10.47 14.58
CA LEU A 206 -13.98 -9.58 15.17
C LEU A 206 -14.67 -8.46 15.96
N LEU A 207 -13.93 -7.87 16.90
CA LEU A 207 -14.41 -6.78 17.75
C LEU A 207 -14.96 -5.61 16.89
N GLY A 208 -16.23 -5.25 17.09
CA GLY A 208 -16.92 -4.23 16.29
C GLY A 208 -17.87 -4.78 15.23
N TYR A 209 -17.89 -6.10 15.03
CA TYR A 209 -18.81 -6.79 14.12
C TYR A 209 -19.71 -7.76 14.89
N SER A 210 -20.96 -7.89 14.46
CA SER A 210 -21.97 -8.78 15.02
C SER A 210 -22.47 -9.77 13.96
N GLY A 211 -22.68 -11.03 14.34
CA GLY A 211 -23.10 -12.05 13.38
C GLY A 211 -22.85 -13.47 13.87
N ASP A 212 -22.99 -14.43 12.96
CA ASP A 212 -22.80 -15.87 13.23
C ASP A 212 -21.37 -16.36 12.95
N GLY A 213 -20.46 -15.43 12.60
CA GLY A 213 -19.07 -15.73 12.25
C GLY A 213 -18.88 -16.12 10.77
N VAL A 214 -19.92 -16.59 10.08
CA VAL A 214 -19.92 -16.83 8.63
C VAL A 214 -20.37 -15.58 7.88
N HIS A 215 -21.25 -14.79 8.51
CA HIS A 215 -21.64 -13.45 8.10
C HIS A 215 -21.49 -12.51 9.31
N CYS A 216 -20.59 -11.55 9.20
CA CYS A 216 -20.31 -10.56 10.25
C CYS A 216 -20.66 -9.15 9.74
N SER A 217 -21.60 -8.50 10.42
CA SER A 217 -22.05 -7.14 10.12
C SER A 217 -21.54 -6.18 11.18
N GLY A 218 -20.68 -5.24 10.78
CA GLY A 218 -20.30 -4.06 11.56
C GLY A 218 -21.04 -2.82 11.06
N ASP A 219 -20.95 -1.71 11.78
CA ASP A 219 -21.57 -0.44 11.36
C ASP A 219 -20.98 0.12 10.05
N PHE A 220 -19.75 -0.27 9.70
CA PHE A 220 -19.08 -0.07 8.42
C PHE A 220 -17.87 -1.02 8.29
N SER A 221 -17.38 -1.26 7.08
CA SER A 221 -16.24 -2.14 6.81
C SER A 221 -14.98 -1.38 6.39
N VAL A 222 -13.84 -1.98 6.74
CA VAL A 222 -12.51 -1.56 6.30
C VAL A 222 -11.86 -2.76 5.63
N THR A 223 -11.19 -2.55 4.49
CA THR A 223 -10.48 -3.63 3.79
C THR A 223 -9.14 -3.13 3.25
N LEU A 224 -8.06 -3.82 3.58
CA LEU A 224 -6.74 -3.57 3.01
C LEU A 224 -6.66 -4.18 1.61
N ARG A 225 -6.23 -3.37 0.65
CA ARG A 225 -6.20 -3.74 -0.76
C ARG A 225 -4.91 -4.46 -1.11
N ASP A 226 -5.03 -5.62 -1.76
CA ASP A 226 -3.90 -6.46 -2.19
C ASP A 226 -2.91 -6.81 -1.05
N ILE A 227 -3.39 -6.88 0.21
CA ILE A 227 -2.59 -7.33 1.35
C ILE A 227 -3.12 -8.67 1.86
N PHE A 228 -2.28 -9.71 1.82
CA PHE A 228 -2.62 -11.03 2.33
C PHE A 228 -2.70 -11.06 3.86
N LYS A 229 -3.71 -11.78 4.39
CA LYS A 229 -3.89 -12.00 5.84
C LYS A 229 -3.05 -13.15 6.39
N ASP A 230 -2.47 -13.98 5.54
CA ASP A 230 -1.61 -15.09 5.94
C ASP A 230 -0.16 -14.62 6.09
N LYS A 231 0.38 -14.79 7.30
CA LYS A 231 1.78 -14.49 7.60
C LYS A 231 2.77 -15.34 6.79
N TYR A 232 2.40 -16.58 6.45
CA TYR A 232 3.26 -17.50 5.70
C TYR A 232 3.22 -17.28 4.19
N ASN A 233 2.28 -16.46 3.72
CA ASN A 233 2.21 -15.99 2.35
C ASN A 233 2.03 -14.45 2.33
N PRO A 234 3.04 -13.70 2.81
CA PRO A 234 2.93 -12.26 2.97
C PRO A 234 3.05 -11.53 1.63
N THR A 235 2.55 -10.29 1.59
CA THR A 235 2.67 -9.42 0.43
C THR A 235 4.10 -8.90 0.30
N ILE A 236 4.75 -9.13 -0.82
CA ILE A 236 6.16 -8.72 -1.01
C ILE A 236 6.26 -7.21 -1.24
N VAL A 237 7.07 -6.55 -0.41
CA VAL A 237 7.43 -5.13 -0.55
C VAL A 237 8.94 -5.05 -0.84
N LYS A 238 9.29 -4.51 -2.01
CA LYS A 238 10.69 -4.31 -2.39
C LYS A 238 11.25 -3.08 -1.68
N ARG A 239 12.27 -3.27 -0.85
CA ARG A 239 12.86 -2.17 -0.07
C ARG A 239 13.44 -1.01 -0.89
N SER A 240 13.88 -1.28 -2.13
CA SER A 240 14.43 -0.28 -3.05
C SER A 240 13.38 0.47 -3.89
N VAL A 241 12.08 0.21 -3.71
CA VAL A 241 11.00 0.83 -4.50
C VAL A 241 9.94 1.41 -3.57
N LYS A 242 9.36 2.57 -3.93
CA LYS A 242 8.21 3.13 -3.22
C LYS A 242 7.01 2.19 -3.39
N SER A 243 6.28 1.92 -2.32
CA SER A 243 5.11 1.04 -2.35
C SER A 243 3.92 1.69 -1.68
N ASN A 244 2.84 1.91 -2.43
CA ASN A 244 1.61 2.47 -1.88
C ASN A 244 0.70 1.34 -1.41
N LEU A 245 0.21 1.47 -0.18
CA LEU A 245 -0.85 0.69 0.43
C LEU A 245 -2.13 1.53 0.48
N GLU A 246 -3.28 0.88 0.32
CA GLU A 246 -4.60 1.52 0.30
C GLU A 246 -5.57 0.74 1.18
N ALA A 247 -6.41 1.47 1.92
CA ALA A 247 -7.52 0.92 2.67
C ALA A 247 -8.84 1.42 2.06
N ILE A 248 -9.78 0.50 1.84
CA ILE A 248 -11.13 0.81 1.38
C ILE A 248 -12.04 0.91 2.60
N ILE A 249 -12.76 2.01 2.73
CA ILE A 249 -13.77 2.21 3.77
C ILE A 249 -15.14 2.20 3.11
N ALA A 250 -16.02 1.28 3.51
CA ALA A 250 -17.32 1.08 2.88
C ALA A 250 -18.45 0.90 3.91
N GLY A 251 -19.68 1.20 3.52
CA GLY A 251 -20.85 0.97 4.37
C GLY A 251 -21.02 1.98 5.50
N LEU A 252 -20.32 3.12 5.50
CA LEU A 252 -20.59 4.21 6.43
C LEU A 252 -22.04 4.70 6.27
N PRO A 253 -22.82 4.84 7.37
CA PRO A 253 -24.19 5.32 7.32
C PRO A 253 -24.29 6.69 6.64
N SER A 254 -25.00 6.78 5.52
CA SER A 254 -25.13 8.02 4.73
C SER A 254 -26.01 9.08 5.42
N ASP A 255 -26.81 8.67 6.40
CA ASP A 255 -27.79 9.48 7.13
C ASP A 255 -27.24 10.08 8.44
N VAL A 256 -26.03 9.70 8.86
CA VAL A 256 -25.44 10.14 10.12
C VAL A 256 -24.34 11.18 9.89
N THR A 257 -24.40 12.30 10.63
CA THR A 257 -23.36 13.33 10.57
C THR A 257 -22.05 12.79 11.14
N ILE A 258 -20.97 12.81 10.36
CA ILE A 258 -19.62 12.54 10.86
C ILE A 258 -19.08 13.83 11.50
N LEU A 259 -18.71 13.77 12.78
CA LEU A 259 -18.15 14.89 13.54
C LEU A 259 -16.64 14.96 13.38
N GLU A 260 -15.95 13.86 13.68
CA GLU A 260 -14.50 13.70 13.61
C GLU A 260 -14.12 12.32 13.07
N SER A 261 -12.92 12.22 12.50
CA SER A 261 -12.36 10.99 11.94
C SER A 261 -10.90 10.83 12.37
N ALA A 262 -10.53 9.62 12.75
CA ALA A 262 -9.15 9.20 13.00
C ALA A 262 -8.83 7.99 12.12
N LEU A 263 -7.95 8.19 11.14
CA LEU A 263 -7.44 7.16 10.24
C LEU A 263 -5.97 6.92 10.58
N GLU A 264 -5.59 5.70 10.92
CA GLU A 264 -4.23 5.38 11.38
C GLU A 264 -3.68 4.13 10.69
N TRP A 265 -2.49 4.26 10.10
CA TRP A 265 -1.68 3.14 9.63
C TRP A 265 -0.60 2.81 10.66
N ARG A 266 -0.57 1.56 11.10
CA ARG A 266 0.42 1.07 12.05
C ARG A 266 1.15 -0.14 11.53
N LEU A 267 2.43 -0.22 11.89
CA LEU A 267 3.32 -1.32 11.53
C LEU A 267 3.80 -2.01 12.80
N ILE A 268 3.61 -3.32 12.86
CA ILE A 268 4.00 -4.16 13.98
C ILE A 268 5.05 -5.16 13.49
N SER A 269 6.23 -5.16 14.10
CA SER A 269 7.28 -6.13 13.79
C SER A 269 6.97 -7.51 14.38
N GLU A 270 7.56 -8.55 13.78
CA GLU A 270 7.42 -9.92 14.30
C GLU A 270 7.87 -10.05 15.77
N MET A 271 8.91 -9.33 16.18
CA MET A 271 9.38 -9.32 17.58
C MET A 271 8.33 -8.75 18.53
N GLU A 272 7.63 -7.68 18.13
CA GLU A 272 6.56 -7.08 18.92
C GLU A 272 5.36 -8.04 19.02
N LEU A 273 4.97 -8.67 17.91
CA LEU A 273 3.92 -9.69 17.85
C LEU A 273 4.22 -10.91 18.74
N ALA A 274 5.48 -11.35 18.78
CA ALA A 274 5.92 -12.44 19.63
C ALA A 274 5.86 -12.08 21.13
N SER A 275 6.07 -10.79 21.45
CA SER A 275 6.01 -10.29 22.83
C SER A 275 4.58 -10.07 23.33
N SER A 276 3.65 -9.69 22.43
CA SER A 276 2.24 -9.49 22.74
C SER A 276 1.39 -9.61 21.47
N GLN A 277 0.32 -10.40 21.54
CA GLN A 277 -0.68 -10.49 20.47
C GLN A 277 -1.50 -9.18 20.30
N SER A 278 -1.37 -8.23 21.24
CA SER A 278 -2.05 -6.93 21.23
C SER A 278 -1.08 -5.74 21.10
N ALA A 279 0.09 -5.96 20.50
CA ALA A 279 1.06 -4.88 20.27
C ALA A 279 0.43 -3.74 19.45
N GLU A 280 0.53 -2.49 19.94
CA GLU A 280 -0.08 -1.32 19.30
C GLU A 280 0.62 -0.95 17.98
N GLY A 281 1.91 -1.30 17.84
CA GLY A 281 2.72 -0.99 16.66
C GLY A 281 3.14 0.48 16.54
N THR A 282 4.04 0.74 15.60
CA THR A 282 4.53 2.08 15.27
C THR A 282 3.57 2.77 14.31
N LEU A 283 3.10 3.99 14.63
CA LEU A 283 2.32 4.83 13.72
C LEU A 283 3.18 5.26 12.51
N LYS A 284 2.69 5.01 11.30
CA LYS A 284 3.41 5.30 10.05
C LYS A 284 2.75 6.36 9.18
N SER A 285 1.43 6.41 9.16
CA SER A 285 0.63 7.39 8.42
C SER A 285 -0.66 7.68 9.18
N LYS A 286 -1.20 8.89 9.05
CA LYS A 286 -2.42 9.31 9.73
C LYS A 286 -3.26 10.29 8.92
N GLY A 287 -4.57 10.25 9.10
CA GLY A 287 -5.52 11.16 8.47
C GLY A 287 -5.81 10.88 6.99
N THR A 288 -5.32 9.76 6.47
CA THR A 288 -5.52 9.32 5.08
C THR A 288 -5.74 7.79 5.03
N ALA A 289 -6.50 7.33 4.05
CA ALA A 289 -6.70 5.92 3.75
C ALA A 289 -5.61 5.33 2.84
N GLU A 290 -4.59 6.13 2.49
CA GLU A 290 -3.44 5.71 1.70
C GLU A 290 -2.16 5.86 2.50
N TRP A 291 -1.21 4.93 2.36
CA TRP A 291 0.12 5.06 2.94
C TRP A 291 1.19 4.70 1.91
N THR A 292 2.12 5.63 1.68
CA THR A 292 3.31 5.39 0.85
C THR A 292 4.48 4.92 1.70
N ILE A 293 4.89 3.67 1.51
CA ILE A 293 6.15 3.13 2.04
C ILE A 293 7.30 3.67 1.19
N ASN A 294 8.10 4.56 1.78
CA ASN A 294 9.28 5.11 1.12
C ASN A 294 10.42 4.07 1.03
N ARG A 295 11.29 4.22 0.03
CA ARG A 295 12.48 3.38 -0.14
C ARG A 295 13.30 3.34 1.14
N ARG A 296 13.78 2.14 1.52
CA ARG A 296 14.65 1.91 2.69
C ARG A 296 14.07 2.31 4.05
N SER A 297 12.83 2.82 4.12
CA SER A 297 12.22 3.34 5.35
C SER A 297 11.83 2.25 6.36
N ILE A 298 11.69 1.01 5.88
CA ILE A 298 11.41 -0.17 6.70
C ILE A 298 12.56 -1.16 6.49
N PRO A 299 13.14 -1.73 7.58
CA PRO A 299 14.13 -2.80 7.49
C PRO A 299 13.57 -4.07 6.82
N ALA A 300 14.44 -4.96 6.37
CA ALA A 300 14.02 -6.26 5.86
C ALA A 300 13.41 -7.11 6.98
N GLY A 301 12.33 -7.84 6.66
CA GLY A 301 11.61 -8.69 7.62
C GLY A 301 10.11 -8.75 7.36
N ILE A 302 9.41 -9.57 8.15
CA ILE A 302 7.96 -9.71 8.11
C ILE A 302 7.31 -8.76 9.12
N TYR A 303 6.29 -8.04 8.67
CA TYR A 303 5.54 -7.09 9.47
C TYR A 303 4.04 -7.31 9.31
N GLN A 304 3.29 -7.08 10.37
CA GLN A 304 1.85 -6.89 10.27
C GLN A 304 1.56 -5.40 10.05
N VAL A 305 0.77 -5.11 9.02
CA VAL A 305 0.22 -3.78 8.76
C VAL A 305 -1.21 -3.77 9.27
N VAL A 306 -1.56 -2.76 10.03
CA VAL A 306 -2.91 -2.56 10.55
C VAL A 306 -3.38 -1.17 10.16
N PHE A 307 -4.56 -1.09 9.55
CA PHE A 307 -5.25 0.17 9.33
C PHE A 307 -6.49 0.23 10.21
N THR A 308 -6.63 1.31 10.96
CA THR A 308 -7.78 1.54 11.84
C THR A 308 -8.48 2.84 11.43
N ALA A 309 -9.79 2.74 11.20
CA ALA A 309 -10.67 3.89 10.99
C ALA A 309 -11.61 4.04 12.18
N SER A 310 -11.65 5.24 12.76
CA SER A 310 -12.57 5.59 13.84
C SER A 310 -13.31 6.87 13.47
N TYR A 311 -14.64 6.85 13.59
CA TYR A 311 -15.52 7.96 13.29
C TYR A 311 -16.36 8.31 14.49
N SER A 312 -16.32 9.57 14.92
CA SER A 312 -17.29 10.10 15.88
C SER A 312 -18.48 10.62 15.07
N VAL A 313 -19.67 10.07 15.29
CA VAL A 313 -20.88 10.33 14.51
C VAL A 313 -22.06 10.69 15.40
N GLY A 314 -23.06 11.38 14.84
CA GLY A 314 -24.32 11.70 15.53
C GLY A 314 -24.36 13.13 16.10
N ASP A 315 -25.02 13.29 17.24
CA ASP A 315 -25.19 14.60 17.90
C ASP A 315 -23.89 15.02 18.60
N PRO A 316 -23.36 16.24 18.38
CA PRO A 316 -22.18 16.76 19.10
C PRO A 316 -22.28 16.67 20.63
N ALA A 317 -23.49 16.72 21.20
CA ALA A 317 -23.72 16.57 22.64
C ALA A 317 -23.60 15.13 23.13
N PHE A 318 -23.84 14.15 22.25
CA PHE A 318 -23.81 12.71 22.54
C PHE A 318 -23.18 11.93 21.37
N PRO A 319 -21.89 12.12 21.10
CA PRO A 319 -21.24 11.48 19.96
C PRO A 319 -21.15 9.96 20.16
N GLN A 320 -21.49 9.21 19.13
CA GLN A 320 -21.23 7.77 19.05
C GLN A 320 -19.92 7.54 18.31
N THR A 321 -19.06 6.66 18.81
CA THR A 321 -17.84 6.27 18.09
C THR A 321 -18.07 4.97 17.33
N LEU A 322 -18.00 5.03 16.00
CA LEU A 322 -17.91 3.86 15.13
C LEU A 322 -16.42 3.56 14.91
N LYS A 323 -16.01 2.30 15.05
CA LYS A 323 -14.61 1.91 14.84
C LYS A 323 -14.55 0.61 14.07
N SER A 324 -13.69 0.58 13.05
CA SER A 324 -13.43 -0.61 12.23
C SER A 324 -11.95 -0.63 11.86
N PHE A 325 -11.41 -1.81 11.62
CA PHE A 325 -10.02 -2.00 11.26
C PHE A 325 -9.86 -3.21 10.36
N ASP A 326 -8.76 -3.25 9.62
CA ASP A 326 -8.31 -4.45 8.92
C ASP A 326 -6.79 -4.56 9.03
N TYR A 327 -6.28 -5.76 8.79
CA TYR A 327 -4.86 -6.05 8.89
C TYR A 327 -4.40 -7.04 7.82
N GLY A 328 -3.10 -7.04 7.56
CA GLY A 328 -2.45 -8.05 6.73
C GLY A 328 -0.95 -8.08 6.96
N PHE A 329 -0.25 -8.97 6.26
CA PHE A 329 1.19 -9.16 6.40
C PHE A 329 1.93 -8.73 5.14
N VAL A 330 3.05 -8.04 5.37
CA VAL A 330 4.00 -7.65 4.33
C VAL A 330 5.38 -8.21 4.67
N GLU A 331 6.09 -8.70 3.67
CA GLU A 331 7.50 -9.07 3.79
C GLU A 331 8.33 -8.06 3.02
N VAL A 332 9.13 -7.30 3.77
CA VAL A 332 10.11 -6.39 3.19
C VAL A 332 11.35 -7.21 2.84
N ILE A 333 11.57 -7.43 1.56
CA ILE A 333 12.72 -8.20 1.08
C ILE A 333 13.93 -7.30 0.86
N SER A 334 15.13 -7.86 1.07
CA SER A 334 16.39 -7.18 0.79
C SER A 334 16.45 -6.76 -0.68
N ALA A 335 16.96 -5.56 -0.92
CA ALA A 335 17.12 -5.03 -2.27
C ALA A 335 18.24 -5.76 -3.04
N PRO A 336 18.31 -5.69 -4.38
CA PRO A 336 19.45 -6.22 -5.12
C PRO A 336 20.67 -5.29 -5.02
N VAL A 337 21.87 -5.86 -5.21
CA VAL A 337 23.08 -5.09 -5.52
C VAL A 337 22.97 -4.57 -6.95
N ARG A 338 23.45 -3.36 -7.20
CA ARG A 338 23.51 -2.75 -8.53
C ARG A 338 24.96 -2.44 -8.87
N ALA A 339 25.45 -3.10 -9.92
CA ALA A 339 26.75 -2.79 -10.52
C ALA A 339 26.53 -1.78 -11.63
N ILE A 340 27.34 -0.72 -11.64
CA ILE A 340 27.30 0.36 -12.62
C ILE A 340 28.74 0.75 -12.91
N ILE A 341 29.09 0.78 -14.20
CA ILE A 341 30.36 1.32 -14.68
C ILE A 341 30.09 2.72 -15.23
N ASP A 342 30.80 3.73 -14.73
CA ASP A 342 30.71 5.08 -15.26
C ASP A 342 31.47 5.18 -16.59
N GLY A 343 30.92 5.95 -17.53
CA GLY A 343 31.56 6.28 -18.81
C GLY A 343 30.89 5.78 -20.08
N GLY A 344 29.73 5.12 -19.94
CA GLY A 344 28.88 4.69 -21.05
C GLY A 344 29.01 3.20 -21.37
N SER A 345 28.11 2.71 -22.24
CA SER A 345 28.07 1.31 -22.68
C SER A 345 29.23 0.93 -23.61
N SER A 346 29.76 1.89 -24.39
CA SER A 346 30.97 1.66 -25.18
C SER A 346 31.80 2.94 -25.40
N VAL A 347 33.12 2.81 -25.46
CA VAL A 347 34.06 3.94 -25.58
C VAL A 347 35.25 3.62 -26.49
N ARG A 348 35.98 4.65 -26.91
CA ARG A 348 37.27 4.50 -27.58
C ARG A 348 38.39 5.17 -26.78
N TRP A 349 39.48 4.47 -26.56
CA TRP A 349 40.66 4.96 -25.85
C TRP A 349 41.90 4.99 -26.75
N GLY A 350 42.76 5.97 -26.55
CA GLY A 350 44.05 6.05 -27.22
C GLY A 350 45.09 5.14 -26.54
N SER A 351 46.03 4.60 -27.30
CA SER A 351 47.04 3.65 -26.81
C SER A 351 48.14 4.29 -25.93
N VAL A 352 48.09 5.60 -25.70
CA VAL A 352 49.16 6.37 -25.04
C VAL A 352 48.83 6.70 -23.59
N GLU A 353 47.61 7.16 -23.33
CA GLU A 353 47.19 7.62 -22.02
C GLU A 353 46.62 6.46 -21.18
N ILE A 354 46.89 6.49 -19.89
CA ILE A 354 46.31 5.58 -18.91
C ILE A 354 44.88 6.02 -18.61
N VAL A 355 43.94 5.07 -18.55
CA VAL A 355 42.53 5.34 -18.33
C VAL A 355 42.10 4.82 -16.97
N THR A 356 41.37 5.65 -16.21
CA THR A 356 40.70 5.23 -14.98
C THR A 356 39.23 5.00 -15.27
N VAL A 357 38.74 3.83 -14.92
CA VAL A 357 37.32 3.49 -14.99
C VAL A 357 36.76 3.42 -13.58
N ASP A 358 35.60 4.04 -13.36
CA ASP A 358 35.02 4.18 -12.03
C ASP A 358 33.75 3.34 -11.88
N GLY A 359 33.72 2.51 -10.83
CA GLY A 359 32.56 1.74 -10.40
C GLY A 359 31.82 2.37 -9.22
N SER A 360 32.17 3.59 -8.80
CA SER A 360 31.62 4.28 -7.61
C SER A 360 30.10 4.52 -7.67
N LEU A 361 29.51 4.49 -8.87
CA LEU A 361 28.06 4.55 -9.06
C LEU A 361 27.36 3.24 -8.66
N SER A 362 28.09 2.16 -8.43
CA SER A 362 27.55 0.91 -7.92
C SER A 362 27.15 1.03 -6.45
N TYR A 363 26.08 0.34 -6.06
CA TYR A 363 25.58 0.40 -4.69
C TYR A 363 24.72 -0.81 -4.33
N ASP A 364 24.49 -0.99 -3.04
CA ASP A 364 23.46 -1.90 -2.53
C ASP A 364 22.13 -1.14 -2.42
N GLY A 365 21.04 -1.64 -3.01
CA GLY A 365 19.74 -0.99 -2.90
C GLY A 365 19.23 -0.82 -1.46
N ASP A 366 19.77 -1.60 -0.50
CA ASP A 366 19.47 -1.48 0.93
C ASP A 366 20.18 -0.31 1.61
N LEU A 367 21.31 0.14 1.07
CA LEU A 367 22.07 1.30 1.56
C LEU A 367 21.79 2.56 0.74
N GLY A 368 21.54 2.40 -0.57
CA GLY A 368 21.40 3.49 -1.53
C GLY A 368 22.72 3.94 -2.15
N PRO A 369 22.67 4.82 -3.16
CA PRO A 369 23.85 5.35 -3.86
C PRO A 369 24.82 6.09 -2.93
N GLY A 370 26.11 6.05 -3.25
CA GLY A 370 27.16 6.78 -2.52
C GLY A 370 27.65 6.14 -1.22
N ASN A 371 27.05 5.03 -0.76
CA ASN A 371 27.51 4.27 0.40
C ASN A 371 27.97 2.87 0.01
N HIS A 372 29.28 2.62 0.07
CA HIS A 372 29.90 1.36 -0.33
C HIS A 372 30.18 0.39 0.82
N THR A 373 29.59 0.61 1.99
CA THR A 373 29.86 -0.22 3.18
C THR A 373 29.51 -1.70 2.92
N GLY A 374 30.52 -2.56 3.00
CA GLY A 374 30.39 -4.00 2.80
C GLY A 374 30.30 -4.45 1.33
N LEU A 375 30.49 -3.54 0.37
CA LEU A 375 30.60 -3.91 -1.05
C LEU A 375 32.04 -4.27 -1.40
N ASN A 376 32.21 -5.36 -2.14
CA ASN A 376 33.47 -5.74 -2.76
C ASN A 376 33.36 -5.59 -4.28
N PHE A 377 34.44 -5.15 -4.90
CA PHE A 377 34.51 -4.87 -6.33
C PHE A 377 35.56 -5.78 -6.97
N ALA A 378 35.23 -6.36 -8.11
CA ALA A 378 36.15 -7.16 -8.91
C ALA A 378 36.03 -6.79 -10.39
N TRP A 379 37.16 -6.47 -11.00
CA TRP A 379 37.25 -6.12 -12.41
C TRP A 379 37.85 -7.27 -13.22
N SER A 380 37.38 -7.45 -14.45
CA SER A 380 37.89 -8.42 -15.41
C SER A 380 37.67 -7.94 -16.83
N CYS A 381 38.44 -8.45 -17.79
CA CYS A 381 38.26 -8.15 -19.21
C CYS A 381 38.03 -9.40 -20.04
N LEU A 382 37.26 -9.26 -21.11
CA LEU A 382 37.14 -10.24 -22.16
C LEU A 382 37.74 -9.68 -23.46
N ASP A 383 38.45 -10.52 -24.21
CA ASP A 383 38.85 -10.20 -25.58
C ASP A 383 37.75 -10.54 -26.59
N SER A 384 38.01 -10.29 -27.87
CA SER A 384 37.11 -10.64 -28.97
C SER A 384 36.80 -12.14 -29.09
N ASN A 385 37.62 -13.01 -28.48
CA ASN A 385 37.40 -14.47 -28.45
C ASN A 385 36.66 -14.93 -27.18
N ALA A 386 36.14 -13.99 -26.38
CA ALA A 386 35.50 -14.25 -25.09
C ALA A 386 36.41 -14.94 -24.06
N SER A 387 37.73 -14.83 -24.20
CA SER A 387 38.67 -15.26 -23.18
C SER A 387 38.66 -14.26 -22.02
N MET A 388 38.42 -14.75 -20.81
CA MET A 388 38.33 -13.93 -19.60
C MET A 388 39.71 -13.78 -18.96
N SER A 389 40.09 -12.56 -18.61
CA SER A 389 41.32 -12.22 -17.89
C SER A 389 41.02 -11.33 -16.69
N SER A 390 41.47 -11.74 -15.51
CA SER A 390 41.31 -10.99 -14.25
C SER A 390 42.28 -9.81 -14.11
N ASP A 391 43.33 -9.76 -14.94
CA ASP A 391 44.33 -8.69 -14.97
C ASP A 391 44.29 -7.90 -16.29
N CYS A 392 43.23 -8.11 -17.08
CA CYS A 392 43.00 -7.51 -18.38
C CYS A 392 44.21 -7.63 -19.33
N PHE A 393 44.71 -8.85 -19.48
CA PHE A 393 45.86 -9.22 -20.30
C PHE A 393 47.12 -8.44 -19.90
N GLY A 394 47.30 -8.21 -18.59
CA GLY A 394 48.43 -7.47 -18.01
C GLY A 394 48.30 -5.94 -18.07
N SER A 395 47.16 -5.41 -18.51
CA SER A 395 46.96 -3.95 -18.65
C SER A 395 46.50 -3.25 -17.37
N PHE A 396 46.01 -3.97 -16.36
CA PHE A 396 45.61 -3.37 -15.09
C PHE A 396 46.79 -2.82 -14.28
N VAL A 397 46.70 -1.55 -13.88
CA VAL A 397 47.68 -0.85 -13.06
C VAL A 397 47.19 -0.81 -11.61
N GLY A 398 47.80 -1.59 -10.71
CA GLY A 398 47.46 -1.59 -9.28
C GLY A 398 46.42 -2.63 -8.84
N GLY A 399 45.97 -3.52 -9.74
CA GLY A 399 45.03 -4.61 -9.45
C GLY A 399 43.56 -4.28 -9.74
N GLY A 400 42.71 -5.31 -9.74
CA GLY A 400 41.28 -5.22 -10.12
C GLY A 400 40.29 -5.28 -8.95
N ASN A 401 40.72 -5.08 -7.70
CA ASN A 401 39.88 -5.27 -6.50
C ASN A 401 39.61 -3.96 -5.76
N SER A 402 39.17 -2.93 -6.48
CA SER A 402 38.88 -1.60 -5.95
C SER A 402 37.68 -0.98 -6.66
N ILE A 403 37.11 0.07 -6.05
CA ILE A 403 35.93 0.79 -6.59
C ILE A 403 36.19 1.27 -8.03
N SER A 404 37.37 1.83 -8.27
CA SER A 404 37.86 2.17 -9.60
C SER A 404 39.03 1.26 -9.98
N THR A 405 39.25 1.07 -11.27
CA THR A 405 40.42 0.38 -11.80
C THR A 405 41.12 1.25 -12.84
N THR A 406 42.42 1.05 -12.99
CA THR A 406 43.25 1.80 -13.93
C THR A 406 43.78 0.84 -14.99
N ILE A 407 43.60 1.20 -16.25
CA ILE A 407 43.94 0.39 -17.41
C ILE A 407 45.03 1.14 -18.19
N ASN A 408 46.05 0.42 -18.65
CA ASN A 408 47.03 0.92 -19.61
C ASN A 408 46.71 0.39 -21.02
N PRO A 409 45.96 1.16 -21.84
CA PRO A 409 45.66 0.83 -23.23
C PRO A 409 46.87 0.42 -24.08
N GLY A 410 48.07 0.94 -23.78
CA GLY A 410 49.29 0.65 -24.54
C GLY A 410 49.78 -0.79 -24.41
N GLN A 411 49.26 -1.57 -23.45
CA GLN A 411 49.53 -3.01 -23.32
C GLN A 411 48.56 -3.88 -24.12
N LEU A 412 47.51 -3.28 -24.69
CA LEU A 412 46.48 -3.96 -25.45
C LEU A 412 46.70 -3.75 -26.96
N GLU A 413 46.17 -4.66 -27.76
CA GLU A 413 46.33 -4.60 -29.20
C GLU A 413 45.45 -3.48 -29.79
N ALA A 414 46.07 -2.58 -30.56
CA ALA A 414 45.34 -1.53 -31.26
C ALA A 414 44.38 -2.11 -32.32
N ARG A 415 43.23 -1.45 -32.50
CA ARG A 415 42.11 -1.83 -33.37
C ARG A 415 41.36 -3.10 -32.95
N ASN A 416 41.58 -3.57 -31.73
CA ASN A 416 40.75 -4.60 -31.12
C ASN A 416 39.72 -3.97 -30.17
N THR A 417 38.63 -4.72 -29.96
CA THR A 417 37.58 -4.41 -29.00
C THR A 417 37.66 -5.38 -27.84
N TYR A 418 37.51 -4.85 -26.62
CA TYR A 418 37.51 -5.59 -25.38
C TYR A 418 36.23 -5.28 -24.60
N VAL A 419 35.82 -6.18 -23.72
CA VAL A 419 34.69 -5.97 -22.79
C VAL A 419 35.23 -5.91 -21.38
N LEU A 420 35.07 -4.78 -20.71
CA LEU A 420 35.35 -4.65 -19.29
C LEU A 420 34.11 -5.06 -18.49
N ARG A 421 34.29 -5.97 -17.54
CA ARG A 421 33.24 -6.42 -16.61
C ARG A 421 33.60 -6.03 -15.18
N LEU A 422 32.69 -5.32 -14.53
CA LEU A 422 32.69 -5.07 -13.10
C LEU A 422 31.71 -6.02 -12.43
N THR A 423 32.16 -6.76 -11.43
CA THR A 423 31.30 -7.55 -10.54
C THR A 423 31.35 -6.97 -9.14
N VAL A 424 30.18 -6.67 -8.58
CA VAL A 424 30.02 -6.12 -7.23
C VAL A 424 29.33 -7.15 -6.36
N PHE A 425 29.91 -7.42 -5.19
CA PHE A 425 29.44 -8.44 -4.25
C PHE A 425 29.04 -7.82 -2.92
N LYS A 426 27.99 -8.35 -2.31
CA LYS A 426 27.65 -8.13 -0.92
C LYS A 426 26.90 -9.33 -0.35
N ASP A 427 27.45 -9.88 0.72
CA ASP A 427 26.99 -11.14 1.29
C ASP A 427 26.97 -12.21 0.18
N GLU A 428 25.83 -12.91 -0.02
CA GLU A 428 25.62 -13.88 -1.10
C GLU A 428 25.12 -13.24 -2.41
N ARG A 429 24.76 -11.95 -2.41
CA ARG A 429 24.25 -11.24 -3.60
C ARG A 429 25.42 -10.70 -4.43
N ASN A 430 25.26 -10.73 -5.73
CA ASN A 430 26.16 -10.04 -6.64
C ASN A 430 25.39 -9.43 -7.82
N ALA A 431 26.03 -8.45 -8.47
CA ALA A 431 25.59 -7.90 -9.73
C ALA A 431 26.81 -7.64 -10.61
N SER A 432 26.61 -7.69 -11.93
CA SER A 432 27.66 -7.40 -12.90
C SER A 432 27.21 -6.30 -13.85
N ALA A 433 28.15 -5.46 -14.27
CA ALA A 433 27.99 -4.48 -15.34
C ALA A 433 29.11 -4.66 -16.36
N GLU A 434 28.81 -4.36 -17.62
CA GLU A 434 29.75 -4.50 -18.72
C GLU A 434 29.80 -3.23 -19.56
N MET A 435 30.99 -2.90 -20.05
CA MET A 435 31.19 -1.87 -21.07
C MET A 435 32.19 -2.36 -22.12
N SER A 436 32.00 -1.98 -23.37
CA SER A 436 32.93 -2.35 -24.46
C SER A 436 33.88 -1.20 -24.79
N PHE A 437 35.17 -1.45 -24.97
CA PHE A 437 36.12 -0.41 -25.33
C PHE A 437 37.01 -0.78 -26.52
N GLU A 438 37.27 0.18 -27.40
CA GLU A 438 38.15 0.04 -28.58
C GLU A 438 39.47 0.78 -28.35
N ILE A 439 40.60 0.16 -28.71
CA ILE A 439 41.92 0.79 -28.63
C ILE A 439 42.32 1.41 -29.97
N ALA A 440 42.52 2.72 -30.01
CA ALA A 440 43.07 3.44 -31.16
C ALA A 440 44.58 3.68 -31.00
N ALA A 441 45.29 3.76 -32.12
CA ALA A 441 46.70 4.10 -32.11
C ALA A 441 46.91 5.61 -31.85
N GLY A 442 47.79 5.94 -30.90
CA GLY A 442 48.17 7.33 -30.57
C GLY A 442 47.23 8.01 -29.58
N GLU A 443 47.35 9.33 -29.48
CA GLU A 443 46.49 10.17 -28.63
C GLU A 443 45.19 10.55 -29.35
N ILE A 444 44.05 10.33 -28.68
CA ILE A 444 42.71 10.68 -29.16
C ILE A 444 41.93 11.36 -28.04
N PRO A 445 40.85 12.11 -28.35
CA PRO A 445 39.93 12.60 -27.32
C PRO A 445 39.35 11.44 -26.51
N GLN A 446 39.55 11.44 -25.19
CA GLN A 446 38.95 10.46 -24.29
C GLN A 446 37.62 11.01 -23.80
N VAL A 447 36.53 10.57 -24.40
CA VAL A 447 35.18 11.00 -24.04
C VAL A 447 34.44 9.92 -23.27
N THR A 448 33.72 10.32 -22.23
CA THR A 448 32.85 9.46 -21.43
C THR A 448 31.46 10.05 -21.40
N LEU A 449 30.44 9.18 -21.34
CA LEU A 449 29.04 9.59 -21.17
C LEU A 449 28.54 9.20 -19.78
N ARG A 450 27.84 10.14 -19.16
CA ARG A 450 27.14 9.92 -17.90
C ARG A 450 25.68 10.32 -18.04
N CYS A 451 24.78 9.40 -17.71
CA CYS A 451 23.36 9.71 -17.68
C CYS A 451 22.99 10.34 -16.33
N PHE A 452 22.13 11.37 -16.37
CA PHE A 452 21.63 12.08 -15.19
C PHE A 452 20.13 11.96 -14.96
N ILE A 453 19.31 11.86 -16.02
CA ILE A 453 17.85 11.71 -15.89
C ILE A 453 17.40 10.53 -16.73
N ASP A 454 16.63 9.62 -16.11
CA ASP A 454 16.07 8.40 -16.71
C ASP A 454 17.14 7.41 -17.21
N CYS A 455 17.97 6.92 -16.27
CA CYS A 455 19.28 6.33 -16.55
C CYS A 455 19.39 4.82 -16.41
N GLY A 456 18.30 4.11 -16.69
CA GLY A 456 18.28 2.65 -16.70
C GLY A 456 18.73 2.05 -18.02
N ALA A 457 18.96 0.74 -18.02
CA ALA A 457 18.98 -0.05 -19.26
C ALA A 457 17.62 0.02 -19.97
N ILE A 458 16.55 0.21 -19.20
CA ILE A 458 15.20 0.51 -19.67
C ILE A 458 14.82 1.90 -19.15
N VAL A 459 14.40 2.79 -20.05
CA VAL A 459 14.04 4.20 -19.80
C VAL A 459 12.62 4.46 -20.27
N SER A 460 12.00 5.54 -19.80
CA SER A 460 10.69 5.99 -20.25
C SER A 460 10.77 6.90 -21.48
N ALA A 461 10.11 6.50 -22.57
CA ALA A 461 9.91 7.38 -23.72
C ALA A 461 9.07 8.63 -23.39
N SER A 462 8.29 8.59 -22.30
CA SER A 462 7.46 9.71 -21.83
C SER A 462 8.20 10.70 -20.94
N ASN A 463 9.44 10.40 -20.52
CA ASN A 463 10.26 11.27 -19.69
C ASN A 463 11.33 12.00 -20.52
N LYS A 464 11.98 12.99 -19.90
CA LYS A 464 13.19 13.62 -20.48
C LYS A 464 14.38 12.70 -20.22
N LEU A 465 15.25 12.52 -21.21
CA LEU A 465 16.52 11.81 -21.05
C LEU A 465 17.65 12.82 -21.08
N ARG A 466 18.45 12.88 -20.01
CA ARG A 466 19.60 13.79 -19.90
C ARG A 466 20.89 13.00 -19.80
N VAL A 467 21.78 13.25 -20.76
CA VAL A 467 23.12 12.68 -20.81
C VAL A 467 24.14 13.80 -20.91
N THR A 468 25.19 13.74 -20.10
CA THR A 468 26.31 14.68 -20.16
C THR A 468 27.56 13.95 -20.61
N SER A 469 28.50 14.68 -21.19
CA SER A 469 29.81 14.13 -21.54
C SER A 469 30.93 14.79 -20.76
N GLU A 470 31.97 14.02 -20.49
CA GLU A 470 33.25 14.52 -20.00
C GLU A 470 34.35 14.17 -21.01
N CYS A 471 35.28 15.11 -21.19
CA CYS A 471 36.41 14.94 -22.11
C CYS A 471 37.62 15.64 -21.48
N PRO A 472 38.38 14.95 -20.59
CA PRO A 472 39.34 15.60 -19.72
C PRO A 472 40.75 15.75 -20.34
N ASN A 473 41.08 15.00 -21.39
CA ASN A 473 42.45 14.93 -21.89
C ASN A 473 42.80 16.02 -22.92
N SER A 474 44.10 16.23 -23.16
CA SER A 474 44.61 17.32 -24.00
C SER A 474 43.97 17.39 -25.41
N PRO A 475 43.78 16.25 -26.13
CA PRO A 475 43.07 16.24 -27.40
C PRO A 475 41.62 16.74 -27.38
N CYS A 476 40.99 16.96 -26.22
CA CYS A 476 39.65 17.53 -26.10
C CYS A 476 39.60 19.06 -26.27
N ILE A 477 40.74 19.76 -26.13
CA ILE A 477 40.78 21.22 -26.15
C ILE A 477 40.52 21.74 -27.58
N GLY A 478 39.42 22.48 -27.75
CA GLY A 478 39.01 23.02 -29.05
C GLY A 478 38.34 21.99 -29.98
N SER A 479 37.99 20.82 -29.45
CA SER A 479 37.39 19.73 -30.23
C SER A 479 35.94 20.00 -30.62
N VAL A 480 35.52 19.38 -31.72
CA VAL A 480 34.16 19.45 -32.24
C VAL A 480 33.37 18.24 -31.74
N TYR A 481 32.20 18.49 -31.19
CA TYR A 481 31.28 17.49 -30.65
C TYR A 481 30.17 17.22 -31.66
N GLU A 482 29.86 15.96 -31.90
CA GLU A 482 28.79 15.53 -32.79
C GLU A 482 27.98 14.38 -32.17
N TRP A 483 26.72 14.66 -31.84
CA TRP A 483 25.79 13.63 -31.39
C TRP A 483 25.11 12.91 -32.55
N ARG A 484 25.00 11.59 -32.46
CA ARG A 484 24.31 10.73 -33.43
C ARG A 484 23.38 9.77 -32.69
N LEU A 485 22.17 9.58 -33.22
CA LEU A 485 21.19 8.64 -32.67
C LEU A 485 20.91 7.52 -33.67
N LYS A 486 20.90 6.28 -33.19
CA LYS A 486 20.51 5.09 -33.95
C LYS A 486 19.42 4.33 -33.22
N ARG A 487 18.63 3.58 -33.99
CA ARG A 487 17.58 2.69 -33.49
C ARG A 487 17.80 1.28 -34.04
N LEU A 488 17.69 0.26 -33.19
CA LEU A 488 17.85 -1.13 -33.61
C LEU A 488 16.60 -1.59 -34.36
N ASN A 489 16.80 -2.13 -35.55
CA ASN A 489 15.77 -2.84 -36.29
C ASN A 489 15.85 -4.32 -35.95
N VAL A 490 14.95 -4.78 -35.08
CA VAL A 490 14.95 -6.17 -34.56
C VAL A 490 14.77 -7.21 -35.67
N LYS A 491 14.12 -6.86 -36.79
CA LYS A 491 13.88 -7.80 -37.91
C LYS A 491 15.13 -8.04 -38.74
N SER A 492 15.93 -7.01 -39.00
CA SER A 492 17.16 -7.11 -39.79
C SER A 492 18.41 -7.24 -38.92
N ASN A 493 18.29 -7.03 -37.60
CA ASN A 493 19.40 -6.90 -36.66
C ASN A 493 20.41 -5.82 -37.09
N THR A 494 19.91 -4.72 -37.69
CA THR A 494 20.73 -3.58 -38.15
C THR A 494 20.35 -2.30 -37.42
N TRP A 495 21.31 -1.38 -37.29
CA TRP A 495 21.07 -0.07 -36.69
C TRP A 495 20.71 0.96 -37.75
N ASP A 496 19.51 1.54 -37.63
CA ASP A 496 19.01 2.61 -38.51
C ASP A 496 19.35 3.98 -37.91
N ASN A 497 19.85 4.92 -38.73
CA ASN A 497 20.15 6.28 -38.28
C ASN A 497 18.85 7.09 -38.08
N ILE A 498 18.73 7.76 -36.94
CA ILE A 498 17.64 8.67 -36.63
C ILE A 498 18.18 10.10 -36.62
N PRO A 499 17.70 11.00 -37.49
CA PRO A 499 18.13 12.39 -37.48
C PRO A 499 17.68 13.08 -36.19
N ILE A 500 18.62 13.73 -35.48
CA ILE A 500 18.31 14.51 -34.28
C ILE A 500 17.78 15.87 -34.72
N LEU A 501 16.48 16.08 -34.57
CA LEU A 501 15.80 17.31 -34.96
C LEU A 501 15.74 18.32 -33.79
N PRO A 502 15.73 19.65 -34.04
CA PRO A 502 15.68 20.66 -32.98
C PRO A 502 14.44 20.59 -32.08
N ASN A 503 13.34 19.99 -32.55
CA ASN A 503 12.15 19.77 -31.74
C ASN A 503 12.30 18.58 -30.77
N MET A 504 13.22 17.65 -31.05
CA MET A 504 13.47 16.47 -30.20
C MET A 504 14.35 16.80 -29.00
N THR A 505 15.21 17.81 -29.10
CA THR A 505 16.20 18.13 -28.06
C THR A 505 16.01 19.53 -27.48
N SER A 506 16.45 19.72 -26.24
CA SER A 506 16.57 21.05 -25.61
C SER A 506 17.99 21.64 -25.73
N THR A 507 18.95 20.84 -26.20
CA THR A 507 20.34 21.25 -26.45
C THR A 507 20.68 21.14 -27.94
N ALA A 508 21.71 21.86 -28.36
CA ALA A 508 22.24 21.76 -29.72
C ALA A 508 22.93 20.40 -29.94
N VAL A 509 22.91 19.89 -31.17
CA VAL A 509 23.53 18.60 -31.56
C VAL A 509 25.06 18.60 -31.42
N ASN A 510 25.67 19.77 -31.24
CA ASN A 510 27.10 19.94 -30.98
C ASN A 510 27.42 20.40 -29.55
N ALA A 511 26.44 20.38 -28.65
CA ALA A 511 26.68 20.69 -27.24
C ALA A 511 27.38 19.52 -26.53
N THR A 512 28.06 19.80 -25.42
CA THR A 512 28.66 18.77 -24.56
C THR A 512 27.62 17.92 -23.83
N ASN A 513 26.37 18.39 -23.74
CA ASN A 513 25.26 17.73 -23.07
C ASN A 513 24.10 17.51 -24.03
N MET A 514 23.46 16.35 -23.92
CA MET A 514 22.27 15.98 -24.68
C MET A 514 21.06 15.93 -23.75
N ILE A 515 20.03 16.72 -24.06
CA ILE A 515 18.73 16.64 -23.40
C ILE A 515 17.68 16.30 -24.46
N ILE A 516 17.21 15.05 -24.44
CA ILE A 516 16.10 14.60 -25.28
C ILE A 516 14.79 14.91 -24.53
N LYS A 517 13.87 15.59 -25.20
CA LYS A 517 12.58 16.01 -24.64
C LYS A 517 11.64 14.81 -24.43
N LYS A 518 10.69 14.97 -23.52
CA LYS A 518 9.60 14.00 -23.32
C LYS A 518 8.87 13.69 -24.63
N ASN A 519 8.48 12.42 -24.81
CA ASN A 519 7.77 11.91 -25.99
C ASN A 519 8.52 12.08 -27.33
N ALA A 520 9.82 12.40 -27.32
CA ALA A 520 10.62 12.52 -28.53
C ALA A 520 11.09 11.16 -29.08
N LEU A 521 11.21 10.16 -28.21
CA LEU A 521 11.53 8.77 -28.56
C LEU A 521 10.25 7.94 -28.64
N GLN A 522 10.26 6.91 -29.48
CA GLN A 522 9.17 5.92 -29.54
C GLN A 522 9.41 4.82 -28.50
N SER A 523 8.36 4.40 -27.81
CA SER A 523 8.32 3.28 -26.85
C SER A 523 8.63 1.92 -27.50
N ASN A 524 9.11 0.97 -26.71
CA ASN A 524 9.44 -0.41 -27.13
C ASN A 524 10.50 -0.53 -28.24
N TYR A 525 11.51 0.33 -28.20
CA TYR A 525 12.66 0.28 -29.10
C TYR A 525 13.98 0.34 -28.33
N THR A 526 15.01 -0.31 -28.87
CA THR A 526 16.41 -0.16 -28.46
C THR A 526 17.07 0.97 -29.24
N TYR A 527 17.68 1.90 -28.52
CA TYR A 527 18.39 3.05 -29.07
C TYR A 527 19.88 2.99 -28.72
N ARG A 528 20.66 3.62 -29.58
CA ARG A 528 22.09 3.85 -29.43
C ARG A 528 22.38 5.32 -29.62
N LEU A 529 22.66 6.01 -28.52
CA LEU A 529 23.07 7.40 -28.53
C LEU A 529 24.60 7.46 -28.51
N MET A 530 25.20 8.10 -29.50
CA MET A 530 26.65 8.18 -29.66
C MET A 530 27.10 9.63 -29.66
N LEU A 531 28.20 9.91 -28.98
CA LEU A 531 28.92 11.18 -29.07
C LEU A 531 30.28 10.92 -29.72
N PHE A 532 30.55 11.63 -30.81
CA PHE A 532 31.85 11.69 -31.44
C PHE A 532 32.53 13.02 -31.07
N VAL A 533 33.80 12.96 -30.72
CA VAL A 533 34.62 14.13 -30.41
C VAL A 533 35.84 14.11 -31.32
N THR A 534 35.97 15.13 -32.17
CA THR A 534 37.07 15.26 -33.13
C THR A 534 38.02 16.36 -32.69
N SER A 535 39.29 16.02 -32.51
CA SER A 535 40.35 16.97 -32.15
C SER A 535 40.73 17.89 -33.30
N LEU A 536 41.46 18.97 -33.00
CA LEU A 536 41.98 19.91 -34.01
C LEU A 536 42.92 19.25 -35.02
N VAL A 537 43.58 18.14 -34.64
CA VAL A 537 44.48 17.37 -35.50
C VAL A 537 43.76 16.25 -36.26
N GLY A 538 42.43 16.13 -36.10
CA GLY A 538 41.59 15.17 -36.81
C GLY A 538 41.52 13.78 -36.18
N THR A 539 42.02 13.59 -34.96
CA THR A 539 41.82 12.32 -34.22
C THR A 539 40.44 12.29 -33.58
N GLU A 540 39.81 11.12 -33.58
CA GLU A 540 38.41 10.96 -33.18
C GLU A 540 38.27 9.96 -32.02
N GLY A 541 37.66 10.41 -30.93
CA GLY A 541 37.16 9.57 -29.85
C GLY A 541 35.65 9.45 -29.90
N PHE A 542 35.09 8.41 -29.28
CA PHE A 542 33.65 8.28 -29.12
C PHE A 542 33.27 7.67 -27.77
N SER A 543 32.05 7.95 -27.35
CA SER A 543 31.36 7.21 -26.30
C SER A 543 29.90 6.97 -26.70
N VAL A 544 29.36 5.85 -26.25
CA VAL A 544 28.07 5.28 -26.64
C VAL A 544 27.25 4.96 -25.40
N LEU A 545 25.98 5.31 -25.44
CA LEU A 545 24.96 4.89 -24.48
C LEU A 545 23.88 4.11 -25.21
N ASP A 546 23.84 2.80 -24.95
CA ASP A 546 22.78 1.90 -25.38
C ASP A 546 21.70 1.80 -24.29
N PHE A 547 20.44 1.91 -24.69
CA PHE A 547 19.29 1.81 -23.78
C PHE A 547 18.03 1.37 -24.53
N GLU A 548 17.08 0.83 -23.78
CA GLU A 548 15.77 0.41 -24.27
C GLU A 548 14.70 1.36 -23.75
N THR A 549 13.70 1.65 -24.57
CA THR A 549 12.51 2.37 -24.12
C THR A 549 11.45 1.37 -23.71
N ALA A 550 10.90 1.51 -22.50
CA ALA A 550 9.83 0.64 -22.03
C ALA A 550 8.62 0.65 -22.97
N GLY A 551 7.86 -0.45 -22.98
CA GLY A 551 6.58 -0.53 -23.67
C GLY A 551 5.57 0.47 -23.12
N GLU A 552 4.57 0.82 -23.92
CA GLU A 552 3.43 1.61 -23.45
C GLU A 552 2.31 0.70 -22.94
N PRO A 553 1.55 1.13 -21.92
CA PRO A 553 0.32 0.45 -21.53
C PRO A 553 -0.59 0.30 -22.75
N HIS A 554 -1.22 -0.87 -22.91
CA HIS A 554 -2.00 -1.15 -24.11
C HIS A 554 -3.25 -2.01 -23.84
N SER A 555 -4.04 -2.20 -24.89
CA SER A 555 -5.25 -3.05 -24.93
C SER A 555 -6.40 -2.69 -23.99
N GLY A 556 -6.29 -1.63 -23.21
CA GLY A 556 -7.35 -1.16 -22.34
C GLY A 556 -8.25 -0.09 -22.96
N TYR A 557 -9.36 0.17 -22.28
CA TYR A 557 -10.30 1.25 -22.59
C TYR A 557 -10.80 1.89 -21.29
N CYS A 558 -11.38 3.09 -21.39
CA CYS A 558 -11.98 3.77 -20.25
C CYS A 558 -13.38 4.28 -20.63
N THR A 559 -14.29 4.32 -19.67
CA THR A 559 -15.69 4.72 -19.84
C THR A 559 -16.17 5.52 -18.63
N PRO A 560 -17.01 6.55 -18.83
CA PRO A 560 -17.68 7.22 -17.73
C PRO A 560 -18.95 6.44 -17.30
N SER A 561 -19.41 6.65 -16.06
CA SER A 561 -20.69 6.13 -15.56
C SER A 561 -21.88 6.68 -16.33
N VAL A 562 -21.82 7.96 -16.69
CA VAL A 562 -22.80 8.69 -17.51
C VAL A 562 -22.06 9.66 -18.44
N SER A 563 -22.56 9.85 -19.67
CA SER A 563 -21.96 10.73 -20.68
C SER A 563 -22.47 12.17 -20.63
N GLU A 564 -23.61 12.41 -20.01
CA GLU A 564 -24.23 13.72 -19.86
C GLU A 564 -24.72 13.92 -18.43
N GLY A 565 -24.66 15.17 -17.94
CA GLY A 565 -25.14 15.52 -16.61
C GLY A 565 -25.28 17.02 -16.39
N VAL A 566 -25.59 17.37 -15.14
CA VAL A 566 -25.79 18.74 -14.66
C VAL A 566 -24.73 19.06 -13.60
N SER A 567 -24.12 20.23 -13.72
CA SER A 567 -23.11 20.75 -12.78
C SER A 567 -23.63 20.71 -11.35
N LEU A 568 -22.81 20.27 -10.39
CA LEU A 568 -23.21 20.29 -8.98
C LEU A 568 -24.10 19.10 -8.55
N GLU A 569 -24.70 18.39 -9.50
CA GLU A 569 -25.84 17.49 -9.24
C GLU A 569 -25.64 16.06 -9.75
N THR A 570 -25.01 15.91 -10.92
CA THR A 570 -24.74 14.58 -11.49
C THR A 570 -23.40 14.05 -11.01
N GLU A 571 -23.44 12.85 -10.46
CA GLU A 571 -22.26 12.12 -10.01
C GLU A 571 -21.64 11.34 -11.18
N PHE A 572 -20.35 11.58 -11.41
CA PHE A 572 -19.54 10.95 -12.45
C PHE A 572 -18.50 10.03 -11.84
N THR A 573 -18.39 8.82 -12.37
CA THR A 573 -17.35 7.85 -12.03
C THR A 573 -16.67 7.42 -13.32
N PHE A 574 -15.35 7.27 -13.32
CA PHE A 574 -14.59 6.87 -14.50
C PHE A 574 -13.91 5.52 -14.26
N ASP A 575 -14.17 4.57 -15.13
CA ASP A 575 -13.62 3.22 -15.03
C ASP A 575 -12.77 2.91 -16.25
N CYS A 576 -11.59 2.37 -16.02
CA CYS A 576 -10.71 1.81 -17.02
C CYS A 576 -10.65 0.28 -16.88
N HIS A 577 -10.53 -0.41 -17.99
CA HIS A 577 -10.59 -1.86 -18.03
C HIS A 577 -9.54 -2.43 -18.97
N ASN A 578 -9.02 -3.61 -18.64
CA ASN A 578 -8.20 -4.46 -19.50
C ASN A 578 -6.83 -3.88 -19.93
N TRP A 579 -6.34 -2.83 -19.27
CA TRP A 579 -4.99 -2.32 -19.49
C TRP A 579 -3.93 -3.33 -19.06
N LYS A 580 -2.89 -3.49 -19.89
CA LYS A 580 -1.78 -4.42 -19.69
C LYS A 580 -0.47 -3.75 -20.05
N ASP A 581 0.59 -4.17 -19.38
CA ASP A 581 1.98 -3.75 -19.64
C ASP A 581 2.93 -4.80 -19.04
N GLU A 582 4.17 -4.87 -19.54
CA GLU A 582 5.23 -5.71 -18.98
C GLU A 582 5.84 -5.08 -17.72
N SER A 583 5.83 -3.75 -17.63
CA SER A 583 6.35 -2.92 -16.53
C SER A 583 5.27 -2.60 -15.49
N THR A 584 4.86 -3.60 -14.72
CA THR A 584 3.82 -3.46 -13.67
C THR A 584 4.39 -2.99 -12.31
N PRO A 585 3.57 -2.39 -11.41
CA PRO A 585 2.14 -2.10 -11.54
C PRO A 585 1.83 -0.87 -12.41
N LEU A 586 0.61 -0.83 -12.95
CA LEU A 586 0.06 0.36 -13.58
C LEU A 586 -0.47 1.33 -12.53
N THR A 587 -0.40 2.61 -12.84
CA THR A 587 -0.99 3.71 -12.09
C THR A 587 -1.91 4.50 -13.00
N TYR A 588 -2.95 5.08 -12.41
CA TYR A 588 -4.00 5.80 -13.09
C TYR A 588 -4.13 7.15 -12.43
N GLU A 589 -4.22 8.18 -13.25
CA GLU A 589 -4.48 9.53 -12.82
C GLU A 589 -5.58 10.10 -13.69
N PHE A 590 -6.63 10.58 -13.04
CA PHE A 590 -7.80 11.15 -13.67
C PHE A 590 -7.73 12.66 -13.48
N ARG A 591 -7.82 13.40 -14.58
CA ARG A 591 -7.78 14.86 -14.59
C ARG A 591 -8.96 15.45 -15.34
N LEU A 592 -9.51 16.55 -14.83
CA LEU A 592 -10.40 17.42 -15.57
C LEU A 592 -9.54 18.48 -16.26
N ARG A 593 -9.34 18.36 -17.58
CA ARG A 593 -8.28 19.11 -18.29
C ARG A 593 -6.92 18.83 -17.65
N ASP A 594 -6.38 19.79 -16.90
CA ASP A 594 -5.11 19.70 -16.18
C ASP A 594 -5.31 19.51 -14.66
N ASP A 595 -6.53 19.68 -14.14
CA ASP A 595 -6.79 19.60 -12.70
C ASP A 595 -6.96 18.14 -12.24
N PRO A 596 -6.23 17.70 -11.19
CA PRO A 596 -6.33 16.34 -10.68
C PRO A 596 -7.68 16.08 -10.01
N ILE A 597 -8.31 14.96 -10.38
CA ILE A 597 -9.54 14.44 -9.77
C ILE A 597 -9.19 13.36 -8.74
N SER A 598 -8.44 12.35 -9.19
CA SER A 598 -8.02 11.21 -8.38
C SER A 598 -6.80 10.56 -9.00
N TYR A 599 -5.93 10.02 -8.19
CA TYR A 599 -4.78 9.24 -8.62
C TYR A 599 -4.74 7.92 -7.82
N GLY A 600 -4.09 6.89 -8.36
CA GLY A 600 -3.96 5.62 -7.66
C GLY A 600 -3.44 4.49 -8.53
N LYS A 601 -3.39 3.27 -7.98
CA LYS A 601 -3.05 2.05 -8.73
C LYS A 601 -4.25 1.39 -9.38
N TYR A 602 -5.46 1.77 -8.97
CA TYR A 602 -6.67 1.13 -9.43
C TYR A 602 -7.27 1.89 -10.60
N PRO A 603 -7.78 1.16 -11.60
CA PRO A 603 -8.26 1.75 -12.84
C PRO A 603 -9.61 2.47 -12.69
N LYS A 604 -10.07 2.73 -11.47
CA LYS A 604 -11.38 3.32 -11.18
C LYS A 604 -11.16 4.61 -10.40
N SER A 605 -11.68 5.72 -10.92
CA SER A 605 -11.80 6.95 -10.16
C SER A 605 -12.90 6.80 -9.12
N VAL A 606 -12.81 7.56 -8.04
CA VAL A 606 -13.95 7.72 -7.14
C VAL A 606 -15.00 8.60 -7.80
N SER A 607 -16.24 8.44 -7.38
CA SER A 607 -17.35 9.26 -7.83
C SER A 607 -17.17 10.72 -7.43
N THR A 608 -17.47 11.64 -8.34
CA THR A 608 -17.29 13.08 -8.13
C THR A 608 -18.33 13.89 -8.90
N VAL A 609 -18.48 15.17 -8.56
CA VAL A 609 -19.27 16.14 -9.32
C VAL A 609 -18.35 17.07 -10.09
N LEU A 610 -18.83 17.58 -11.22
CA LEU A 610 -18.04 18.40 -12.15
C LEU A 610 -18.68 19.79 -12.32
N PRO A 611 -17.89 20.83 -12.66
CA PRO A 611 -18.42 22.14 -13.00
C PRO A 611 -19.10 22.12 -14.37
N ALA A 612 -19.85 23.17 -14.72
CA ALA A 612 -20.45 23.27 -16.05
C ALA A 612 -19.41 23.54 -17.15
N GLY A 613 -19.55 22.87 -18.30
CA GLY A 613 -18.76 23.16 -19.50
C GLY A 613 -19.03 24.55 -20.09
N SER A 614 -18.18 24.94 -21.05
CA SER A 614 -18.40 26.17 -21.85
C SER A 614 -19.52 25.95 -22.86
N SER A 615 -20.41 26.92 -23.03
CA SER A 615 -21.45 26.88 -24.07
C SER A 615 -20.85 26.86 -25.48
N GLU A 616 -19.66 27.44 -25.67
CA GLU A 616 -18.94 27.46 -26.96
C GLU A 616 -18.55 26.05 -27.43
N ASP A 617 -18.20 25.16 -26.50
CA ASP A 617 -17.80 23.78 -26.76
C ASP A 617 -18.98 22.80 -26.59
N ASN A 618 -20.22 23.28 -26.72
CA ASN A 618 -21.43 22.49 -26.45
C ASN A 618 -21.39 21.81 -25.06
N TYR A 619 -20.87 22.51 -24.06
CA TYR A 619 -20.72 22.05 -22.68
C TYR A 619 -19.85 20.79 -22.51
N GLN A 620 -18.99 20.48 -23.46
CA GLN A 620 -18.07 19.34 -23.34
C GLN A 620 -16.92 19.64 -22.38
N LEU A 621 -16.61 18.66 -21.54
CA LEU A 621 -15.46 18.67 -20.65
C LEU A 621 -14.55 17.47 -20.98
N PRO A 622 -13.26 17.71 -21.29
CA PRO A 622 -12.31 16.63 -21.49
C PRO A 622 -11.81 16.09 -20.14
N ILE A 623 -11.95 14.79 -19.95
CA ILE A 623 -11.41 14.03 -18.82
C ILE A 623 -10.18 13.29 -19.33
N ASN A 624 -9.01 13.77 -18.95
CA ASN A 624 -7.73 13.17 -19.31
C ASN A 624 -7.38 12.09 -18.30
N ILE A 625 -7.24 10.86 -18.77
CA ILE A 625 -6.86 9.71 -17.96
C ILE A 625 -5.45 9.32 -18.37
N ILE A 626 -4.50 9.46 -17.45
CA ILE A 626 -3.10 9.13 -17.65
C ILE A 626 -2.89 7.74 -17.06
N ILE A 627 -2.62 6.75 -17.92
CA ILE A 627 -2.27 5.39 -17.53
C ILE A 627 -0.76 5.26 -17.65
N LYS A 628 -0.08 5.03 -16.52
CA LYS A 628 1.38 5.03 -16.43
C LYS A 628 1.90 3.71 -15.88
N ASN A 629 2.94 3.16 -16.50
CA ASN A 629 3.60 1.96 -16.04
C ASN A 629 4.72 2.24 -15.01
N ALA A 630 5.32 1.20 -14.44
CA ALA A 630 6.31 1.35 -13.36
C ALA A 630 7.62 2.05 -13.78
N VAL A 631 7.90 2.15 -15.09
CA VAL A 631 9.07 2.87 -15.63
C VAL A 631 8.71 4.34 -15.91
N GLY A 632 7.42 4.69 -15.92
CA GLY A 632 6.93 6.04 -16.14
C GLY A 632 6.49 6.32 -17.58
N VAL A 633 6.38 5.28 -18.44
CA VAL A 633 5.76 5.45 -19.76
C VAL A 633 4.26 5.59 -19.57
N ALA A 634 3.70 6.65 -20.15
CA ALA A 634 2.32 7.02 -19.96
C ALA A 634 1.55 7.10 -21.28
N VAL A 635 0.31 6.60 -21.27
CA VAL A 635 -0.67 6.79 -22.34
C VAL A 635 -1.81 7.64 -21.80
N VAL A 636 -2.17 8.68 -22.54
CA VAL A 636 -3.31 9.54 -22.19
C VAL A 636 -4.53 9.11 -22.99
N LYS A 637 -5.65 8.83 -22.29
CA LYS A 637 -6.97 8.67 -22.88
C LYS A 637 -7.87 9.81 -22.45
N THR A 638 -8.43 10.51 -23.44
CA THR A 638 -9.38 11.61 -23.19
C THR A 638 -10.80 11.11 -23.42
N LEU A 639 -11.63 11.19 -22.38
CA LEU A 639 -13.08 11.03 -22.47
C LEU A 639 -13.73 12.41 -22.56
N PHE A 640 -14.86 12.51 -23.24
CA PHE A 640 -15.65 13.74 -23.30
C PHE A 640 -16.99 13.50 -22.63
N VAL A 641 -17.30 14.29 -21.59
CA VAL A 641 -18.60 14.30 -20.92
C VAL A 641 -19.26 15.65 -21.12
N GLN A 642 -20.58 15.69 -21.31
CA GLN A 642 -21.33 16.94 -21.44
C GLN A 642 -21.92 17.35 -20.09
N VAL A 643 -21.51 18.49 -19.54
CA VAL A 643 -21.98 18.97 -18.23
C VAL A 643 -22.64 20.33 -18.37
N LYS A 644 -23.97 20.34 -18.33
CA LYS A 644 -24.79 21.56 -18.47
C LYS A 644 -24.84 22.35 -17.15
N PRO A 645 -24.98 23.68 -17.19
CA PRO A 645 -25.18 24.49 -15.99
C PRO A 645 -26.46 24.07 -15.25
N SER A 646 -26.42 24.14 -13.92
CA SER A 646 -27.59 23.88 -13.10
C SER A 646 -28.51 25.09 -13.08
N SER A 647 -29.80 24.88 -13.36
CA SER A 647 -30.81 25.92 -13.21
C SER A 647 -31.00 26.36 -11.75
N LYS A 648 -30.59 25.54 -10.77
CA LYS A 648 -30.66 25.87 -9.33
C LYS A 648 -29.55 26.83 -8.90
N LEU A 649 -28.47 26.89 -9.68
CA LEU A 649 -27.30 27.72 -9.45
C LEU A 649 -27.20 28.88 -10.45
N ASP A 650 -28.24 29.11 -11.24
CA ASP A 650 -28.30 30.19 -12.22
C ASP A 650 -28.79 31.50 -11.56
N PRO A 651 -27.92 32.50 -11.35
CA PRO A 651 -28.29 33.82 -10.83
C PRO A 651 -29.22 34.61 -11.78
N CYS A 652 -29.39 34.17 -13.03
CA CYS A 652 -30.41 34.74 -13.92
C CYS A 652 -31.83 34.22 -13.61
N LEU A 653 -31.94 33.06 -12.94
CA LEU A 653 -33.22 32.42 -12.60
C LEU A 653 -33.56 32.49 -11.11
N SER A 654 -32.57 32.67 -10.24
CA SER A 654 -32.70 32.76 -8.78
C SER A 654 -31.96 33.99 -8.24
N SER A 655 -32.21 34.40 -6.99
CA SER A 655 -31.46 35.53 -6.41
C SER A 655 -29.99 35.15 -6.18
N ILE A 656 -29.09 36.14 -6.29
CA ILE A 656 -27.64 35.96 -6.03
C ILE A 656 -27.39 35.38 -4.63
N GLU A 657 -28.17 35.78 -3.63
CA GLU A 657 -28.09 35.28 -2.26
C GLU A 657 -28.49 33.81 -2.15
N GLU A 658 -29.53 33.38 -2.86
CA GLU A 658 -29.96 31.99 -2.87
C GLU A 658 -28.92 31.06 -3.53
N VAL A 659 -28.35 31.51 -4.66
CA VAL A 659 -27.27 30.78 -5.34
C VAL A 659 -26.02 30.72 -4.45
N SER A 660 -25.64 31.84 -3.83
CA SER A 660 -24.50 31.91 -2.90
C SER A 660 -24.66 30.97 -1.71
N ASN A 661 -25.86 30.92 -1.11
CA ASN A 661 -26.15 30.01 0.01
C ASN A 661 -26.08 28.53 -0.43
N LYS A 662 -26.58 28.19 -1.62
CA LYS A 662 -26.47 26.82 -2.16
C LYS A 662 -25.02 26.40 -2.38
N LEU A 663 -24.20 27.24 -3.00
CA LEU A 663 -22.76 26.97 -3.19
C LEU A 663 -22.03 26.88 -1.85
N THR A 664 -22.35 27.78 -0.92
CA THR A 664 -21.79 27.78 0.43
C THR A 664 -22.08 26.48 1.17
N ASN A 665 -23.27 25.89 1.02
CA ASN A 665 -23.64 24.62 1.66
C ASN A 665 -22.82 23.40 1.23
N TYR A 666 -22.14 23.45 0.07
CA TYR A 666 -21.21 22.39 -0.33
C TYR A 666 -19.89 22.41 0.46
N VAL A 667 -19.54 23.54 1.08
CA VAL A 667 -18.24 23.79 1.73
C VAL A 667 -18.35 24.14 3.22
N ILE A 668 -19.39 24.88 3.59
CA ILE A 668 -19.69 25.42 4.93
C ILE A 668 -21.02 24.83 5.41
N GLY A 669 -21.09 24.44 6.69
CA GLY A 669 -22.30 23.93 7.36
C GLY A 669 -22.07 22.58 8.03
N GLU A 670 -22.96 22.15 8.93
CA GLU A 670 -22.76 20.91 9.71
C GLU A 670 -22.82 19.61 8.88
N ARG A 671 -23.35 19.66 7.65
CA ARG A 671 -23.52 18.50 6.75
C ARG A 671 -23.09 18.80 5.31
N ASN A 672 -22.03 19.57 5.12
CA ASN A 672 -21.51 19.86 3.79
C ASN A 672 -20.77 18.65 3.20
N GLU A 673 -20.87 18.46 1.87
CA GLU A 673 -20.27 17.33 1.16
C GLU A 673 -18.73 17.32 1.25
N LEU A 674 -18.10 18.49 1.28
CA LEU A 674 -16.65 18.62 1.42
C LEU A 674 -16.13 17.97 2.71
N ASP A 675 -16.78 18.24 3.85
CA ASP A 675 -16.44 17.60 5.12
C ASP A 675 -16.71 16.11 5.08
N GLY A 676 -17.73 15.67 4.35
CA GLY A 676 -17.99 14.25 4.09
C GLY A 676 -16.78 13.57 3.46
N PHE A 677 -16.22 14.14 2.39
CA PHE A 677 -15.02 13.61 1.73
C PHE A 677 -13.78 13.69 2.61
N LEU A 678 -13.49 14.86 3.20
CA LEU A 678 -12.32 15.05 4.05
C LEU A 678 -12.30 14.10 5.24
N LYS A 679 -13.46 13.90 5.90
CA LYS A 679 -13.56 12.97 7.03
C LYS A 679 -13.40 11.51 6.61
N LYS A 680 -13.81 11.15 5.39
CA LYS A 680 -13.55 9.81 4.83
C LYS A 680 -12.09 9.59 4.41
N GLY A 681 -11.26 10.65 4.40
CA GLY A 681 -9.88 10.60 3.88
C GLY A 681 -9.81 10.68 2.35
N GLU A 682 -10.92 11.06 1.71
CA GLU A 682 -11.09 11.18 0.26
C GLU A 682 -10.63 12.56 -0.24
N ILE A 683 -9.33 12.84 -0.11
CA ILE A 683 -8.75 14.18 -0.33
C ILE A 683 -8.93 14.64 -1.78
N GLY A 684 -8.76 13.74 -2.77
CA GLY A 684 -8.93 14.08 -4.19
C GLY A 684 -10.35 14.58 -4.49
N GLN A 685 -11.35 13.89 -3.96
CA GLN A 685 -12.77 14.21 -4.14
C GLN A 685 -13.14 15.51 -3.45
N ALA A 686 -12.60 15.74 -2.23
CA ALA A 686 -12.76 17.01 -1.54
C ALA A 686 -12.19 18.17 -2.37
N CYS A 687 -10.98 18.01 -2.93
CA CYS A 687 -10.35 19.03 -3.76
C CYS A 687 -11.11 19.25 -5.07
N GLN A 688 -11.61 18.19 -5.71
CA GLN A 688 -12.38 18.30 -6.94
C GLN A 688 -13.74 18.96 -6.73
N LEU A 689 -14.43 18.64 -5.63
CA LEU A 689 -15.65 19.35 -5.24
C LEU A 689 -15.34 20.82 -5.00
N ALA A 690 -14.28 21.14 -4.25
CA ALA A 690 -13.86 22.52 -4.00
C ALA A 690 -13.56 23.29 -5.29
N LEU A 691 -12.83 22.69 -6.23
CA LEU A 691 -12.55 23.27 -7.55
C LEU A 691 -13.83 23.50 -8.35
N SER A 692 -14.77 22.54 -8.32
CA SER A 692 -16.04 22.65 -9.03
C SER A 692 -16.88 23.79 -8.48
N VAL A 693 -16.96 23.92 -7.14
CA VAL A 693 -17.66 25.02 -6.46
C VAL A 693 -17.01 26.37 -6.78
N LEU A 694 -15.68 26.47 -6.72
CA LEU A 694 -14.95 27.70 -7.05
C LEU A 694 -15.17 28.14 -8.51
N LYS A 695 -15.09 27.19 -9.46
CA LYS A 695 -15.30 27.47 -10.88
C LYS A 695 -16.73 27.87 -11.20
N GLU A 696 -17.72 27.26 -10.54
CA GLU A 696 -19.12 27.66 -10.72
C GLU A 696 -19.39 29.04 -10.09
N ALA A 697 -18.72 29.36 -8.97
CA ALA A 697 -18.83 30.66 -8.32
C ALA A 697 -18.22 31.81 -9.15
N ASP A 698 -17.14 31.56 -9.89
CA ASP A 698 -16.45 32.55 -10.72
C ASP A 698 -17.08 32.74 -12.12
N LYS A 699 -18.07 31.90 -12.47
CA LYS A 699 -18.66 31.91 -13.82
C LYS A 699 -19.47 33.19 -14.08
N LYS A 700 -19.13 33.91 -15.15
CA LYS A 700 -19.98 34.96 -15.71
C LYS A 700 -21.20 34.34 -16.36
N THR A 701 -22.38 34.77 -15.94
CA THR A 701 -23.64 34.28 -16.51
C THR A 701 -24.05 35.05 -17.75
N ASP A 702 -24.91 34.42 -18.57
CA ASP A 702 -25.40 34.98 -19.83
C ASP A 702 -26.19 36.29 -19.63
N CYS A 703 -26.77 36.52 -18.43
CA CYS A 703 -27.42 37.78 -18.07
C CYS A 703 -26.47 38.85 -17.50
N GLY A 704 -25.16 38.61 -17.50
CA GLY A 704 -24.14 39.55 -17.04
C GLY A 704 -24.04 39.72 -15.52
N GLN A 705 -24.72 38.88 -14.74
CA GLN A 705 -24.59 38.85 -13.29
C GLN A 705 -23.44 37.92 -12.87
N THR A 706 -22.66 38.35 -11.89
CA THR A 706 -21.62 37.57 -11.22
C THR A 706 -21.95 37.47 -9.74
N LEU A 707 -21.65 36.33 -9.11
CA LEU A 707 -21.73 36.21 -7.66
C LEU A 707 -20.78 37.24 -7.02
N ASN A 708 -21.29 37.98 -6.03
CA ASN A 708 -20.58 39.11 -5.41
C ASN A 708 -19.42 38.62 -4.50
N GLN A 709 -18.53 39.54 -4.09
CA GLN A 709 -17.32 39.30 -3.26
C GLN A 709 -17.50 38.52 -1.92
N ASP A 710 -18.72 38.20 -1.52
CA ASP A 710 -19.02 37.34 -0.34
C ASP A 710 -18.64 35.86 -0.55
N THR A 711 -18.26 35.47 -1.78
CA THR A 711 -17.54 34.24 -2.13
C THR A 711 -16.21 34.03 -1.36
N LYS A 712 -15.73 35.07 -0.65
CA LYS A 712 -14.56 35.04 0.25
C LYS A 712 -14.75 34.16 1.50
N THR A 713 -15.98 33.97 1.98
CA THR A 713 -16.21 33.23 3.24
C THR A 713 -15.87 31.76 3.11
N PHE A 714 -16.37 31.07 2.07
CA PHE A 714 -16.04 29.66 1.84
C PHE A 714 -14.63 29.47 1.29
N SER A 715 -14.09 30.43 0.53
CA SER A 715 -12.69 30.40 0.09
C SER A 715 -11.71 30.36 1.29
N THR A 716 -11.97 31.17 2.31
CA THR A 716 -11.21 31.15 3.57
C THR A 716 -11.33 29.79 4.28
N THR A 717 -12.55 29.25 4.36
CA THR A 717 -12.79 27.92 4.95
C THR A 717 -12.07 26.81 4.18
N LEU A 718 -12.06 26.85 2.85
CA LEU A 718 -11.34 25.89 2.01
C LEU A 718 -9.85 25.89 2.33
N VAL A 719 -9.22 27.07 2.40
CA VAL A 719 -7.81 27.16 2.75
C VAL A 719 -7.54 26.62 4.14
N VAL A 720 -8.33 26.98 5.15
CA VAL A 720 -8.17 26.46 6.52
C VAL A 720 -8.28 24.94 6.56
N LYS A 721 -9.32 24.37 5.94
CA LYS A 721 -9.54 22.91 5.93
C LYS A 721 -8.43 22.18 5.18
N LEU A 722 -8.08 22.61 3.97
CA LEU A 722 -7.11 21.90 3.12
C LEU A 722 -5.67 22.05 3.60
N THR A 723 -5.27 23.22 4.10
CA THR A 723 -3.89 23.43 4.60
C THR A 723 -3.60 22.73 5.93
N SER A 724 -4.66 22.32 6.65
CA SER A 724 -4.55 21.48 7.85
C SER A 724 -4.08 20.06 7.54
N ILE A 725 -4.26 19.60 6.30
CA ILE A 725 -3.81 18.29 5.82
C ILE A 725 -2.28 18.29 5.72
N ASN A 726 -1.65 17.18 6.10
CA ASN A 726 -0.23 16.97 5.90
C ASN A 726 -0.02 16.08 4.66
N PRO A 727 0.49 16.61 3.54
CA PRO A 727 0.65 15.81 2.33
C PRO A 727 1.74 14.75 2.53
N GLU A 728 1.44 13.50 2.16
CA GLU A 728 2.38 12.37 2.25
C GLU A 728 3.02 12.03 0.89
N SER A 729 2.54 12.63 -0.20
CA SER A 729 3.06 12.43 -1.56
C SER A 729 2.99 13.73 -2.39
N ILE A 730 3.78 13.79 -3.46
CA ILE A 730 3.78 14.91 -4.41
C ILE A 730 2.39 15.06 -5.05
N LEU A 731 1.75 13.96 -5.45
CA LEU A 731 0.41 13.95 -6.05
C LEU A 731 -0.67 14.50 -5.10
N MET A 732 -0.62 14.13 -3.82
CA MET A 732 -1.53 14.69 -2.80
C MET A 732 -1.32 16.19 -2.64
N SER A 733 -0.05 16.64 -2.60
CA SER A 733 0.27 18.06 -2.52
C SER A 733 -0.19 18.83 -3.74
N GLU A 734 -0.01 18.28 -4.94
CA GLU A 734 -0.44 18.86 -6.22
C GLU A 734 -1.96 19.05 -6.25
N THR A 735 -2.70 18.05 -5.79
CA THR A 735 -4.17 18.08 -5.74
C THR A 735 -4.70 19.19 -4.82
N ILE A 736 -4.08 19.38 -3.66
CA ILE A 736 -4.43 20.48 -2.74
C ILE A 736 -3.97 21.82 -3.32
N MET A 737 -2.77 21.90 -3.89
CA MET A 737 -2.23 23.12 -4.49
C MET A 737 -3.07 23.62 -5.67
N ALA A 738 -3.70 22.73 -6.46
CA ALA A 738 -4.62 23.12 -7.52
C ALA A 738 -5.77 23.99 -6.98
N VAL A 739 -6.38 23.61 -5.84
CA VAL A 739 -7.42 24.40 -5.17
C VAL A 739 -6.85 25.73 -4.68
N LEU A 740 -5.70 25.70 -4.00
CA LEU A 740 -5.09 26.90 -3.42
C LEU A 740 -4.66 27.92 -4.50
N ASN A 741 -4.24 27.45 -5.67
CA ASN A 741 -3.90 28.31 -6.81
C ASN A 741 -5.13 29.06 -7.34
N VAL A 742 -6.29 28.40 -7.45
CA VAL A 742 -7.54 29.06 -7.83
C VAL A 742 -7.98 30.08 -6.77
N VAL A 743 -7.90 29.73 -5.48
CA VAL A 743 -8.25 30.66 -4.39
C VAL A 743 -7.33 31.89 -4.36
N THR A 744 -6.02 31.70 -4.55
CA THR A 744 -5.07 32.83 -4.55
C THR A 744 -5.21 33.72 -5.77
N ALA A 745 -5.54 33.17 -6.94
CA ALA A 745 -5.77 33.95 -8.15
C ALA A 745 -7.04 34.81 -8.10
N THR A 746 -8.05 34.39 -7.33
CA THR A 746 -9.35 35.05 -7.24
C THR A 746 -9.48 36.00 -6.04
N CYS A 747 -8.47 36.08 -5.16
CA CYS A 747 -8.58 36.80 -3.90
C CYS A 747 -7.78 38.13 -3.84
N ASP A 748 -8.50 39.25 -3.96
CA ASP A 748 -7.93 40.60 -3.87
C ASP A 748 -7.51 41.04 -2.43
N SER A 749 -7.84 40.29 -1.37
CA SER A 749 -7.61 40.73 0.03
C SER A 749 -7.42 39.58 1.03
N CYS A 750 -6.52 38.64 0.75
CA CYS A 750 -6.32 37.42 1.53
C CYS A 750 -5.27 37.51 2.66
N GLU A 751 -5.06 38.69 3.26
CA GLU A 751 -4.01 38.95 4.27
C GLU A 751 -3.98 37.91 5.42
N ASN A 752 -5.13 37.39 5.84
CA ASN A 752 -5.21 36.43 6.96
C ASN A 752 -4.93 34.96 6.59
N ILE A 753 -4.97 34.59 5.30
CA ILE A 753 -4.76 33.20 4.88
C ILE A 753 -3.42 32.95 4.19
N THR A 754 -2.71 34.00 3.78
CA THR A 754 -1.38 33.92 3.14
C THR A 754 -0.40 33.09 3.98
N ASN A 755 -0.41 33.24 5.30
CA ASN A 755 0.47 32.46 6.19
C ASN A 755 0.21 30.95 6.13
N LEU A 756 -1.06 30.54 6.03
CA LEU A 756 -1.44 29.12 5.92
C LEU A 756 -1.01 28.55 4.57
N ILE A 757 -1.23 29.31 3.50
CA ILE A 757 -0.83 28.91 2.14
C ILE A 757 0.69 28.81 2.03
N MET A 758 1.42 29.77 2.59
CA MET A 758 2.89 29.73 2.65
C MET A 758 3.40 28.54 3.46
N ALA A 759 2.76 28.24 4.60
CA ALA A 759 3.13 27.07 5.41
C ALA A 759 2.88 25.74 4.65
N PHE A 760 1.79 25.64 3.88
CA PHE A 760 1.54 24.48 3.03
C PHE A 760 2.50 24.39 1.84
N THR A 761 2.85 25.54 1.26
CA THR A 761 3.85 25.66 0.19
C THR A 761 5.22 25.17 0.67
N ASP A 762 5.60 25.48 1.92
CA ASP A 762 6.83 24.97 2.53
C ASP A 762 6.81 23.44 2.69
N LYS A 763 5.69 22.85 3.16
CA LYS A 763 5.53 21.38 3.20
C LYS A 763 5.69 20.75 1.82
N THR A 764 5.10 21.36 0.79
CA THR A 764 5.21 20.89 -0.60
C THR A 764 6.65 21.01 -1.10
N ASN A 765 7.34 22.11 -0.79
CA ASN A 765 8.75 22.30 -1.14
C ASN A 765 9.66 21.26 -0.48
N GLN A 766 9.39 20.87 0.77
CA GLN A 766 10.13 19.79 1.43
C GLN A 766 9.95 18.44 0.72
N LEU A 767 8.76 18.14 0.20
CA LEU A 767 8.52 16.95 -0.61
C LEU A 767 9.28 17.01 -1.95
N LEU A 768 9.32 18.18 -2.60
CA LEU A 768 10.08 18.39 -3.84
C LEU A 768 11.58 18.19 -3.62
N VAL A 769 12.14 18.77 -2.55
CA VAL A 769 13.56 18.60 -2.20
C VAL A 769 13.87 17.13 -1.93
N ALA A 770 13.03 16.44 -1.14
CA ALA A 770 13.21 15.03 -0.86
C ALA A 770 13.20 14.15 -2.13
N ALA A 771 12.38 14.48 -3.12
CA ALA A 771 12.34 13.78 -4.40
C ALA A 771 13.53 14.12 -5.31
N ILE A 772 14.02 15.37 -5.31
CA ILE A 772 15.21 15.79 -6.07
C ILE A 772 16.48 15.14 -5.51
N ASP A 773 16.56 15.00 -4.19
CA ASP A 773 17.71 14.38 -3.50
C ASP A 773 17.72 12.84 -3.63
N ASP A 774 16.60 12.22 -4.02
CA ASP A 774 16.55 10.78 -4.30
C ASP A 774 17.10 10.48 -5.70
N VAL A 775 18.40 10.14 -5.75
CA VAL A 775 19.16 9.80 -6.97
C VAL A 775 18.52 8.65 -7.78
N GLU A 776 17.70 7.81 -7.15
CA GLU A 776 17.01 6.70 -7.81
C GLU A 776 15.59 7.05 -8.25
N GLU A 777 15.06 8.22 -7.89
CA GLU A 777 13.79 8.73 -8.37
C GLU A 777 14.03 9.49 -9.69
N PRO A 778 13.47 9.02 -10.81
CA PRO A 778 13.60 9.76 -12.06
C PRO A 778 12.89 11.11 -11.91
N PHE A 779 13.45 12.16 -12.53
CA PHE A 779 12.71 13.42 -12.68
C PHE A 779 11.44 13.12 -13.47
N SER A 780 10.29 13.21 -12.79
CA SER A 780 8.99 12.91 -13.35
C SER A 780 8.24 14.18 -13.76
N ALA A 781 7.20 14.03 -14.59
CA ALA A 781 6.34 15.15 -14.95
C ALA A 781 5.64 15.74 -13.71
N GLU A 782 5.22 14.89 -12.78
CA GLU A 782 4.59 15.26 -11.50
C GLU A 782 5.49 16.17 -10.67
N LEU A 783 6.80 15.91 -10.64
CA LEU A 783 7.76 16.76 -9.94
C LEU A 783 7.81 18.17 -10.57
N GLU A 784 7.82 18.26 -11.91
CA GLU A 784 7.81 19.54 -12.63
C GLU A 784 6.48 20.29 -12.43
N GLU A 785 5.35 19.59 -12.48
CA GLU A 785 4.00 20.16 -12.32
C GLU A 785 3.73 20.63 -10.90
N SER A 786 4.19 19.88 -9.90
CA SER A 786 4.14 20.31 -8.50
C SER A 786 5.05 21.53 -8.26
N ALA A 787 6.25 21.56 -8.86
CA ALA A 787 7.11 22.75 -8.82
C ALA A 787 6.49 23.97 -9.50
N ALA A 788 5.80 23.78 -10.63
CA ALA A 788 5.04 24.83 -11.30
C ALA A 788 3.88 25.32 -10.43
N SER A 789 3.19 24.42 -9.73
CA SER A 789 2.09 24.75 -8.81
C SER A 789 2.57 25.58 -7.62
N VAL A 790 3.72 25.23 -7.03
CA VAL A 790 4.39 26.03 -5.99
C VAL A 790 4.75 27.42 -6.50
N THR A 791 5.33 27.50 -7.70
CA THR A 791 5.74 28.78 -8.30
C THR A 791 4.54 29.65 -8.64
N GLY A 792 3.46 29.07 -9.15
CA GLY A 792 2.20 29.77 -9.43
C GLY A 792 1.60 30.38 -8.17
N CYS A 793 1.53 29.60 -7.09
CA CYS A 793 1.05 30.07 -5.79
C CYS A 793 1.86 31.26 -5.27
N LEU A 794 3.19 31.14 -5.27
CA LEU A 794 4.09 32.21 -4.85
C LEU A 794 3.94 33.46 -5.70
N THR A 795 3.76 33.29 -7.02
CA THR A 795 3.55 34.40 -7.96
C THR A 795 2.26 35.15 -7.64
N ASN A 796 1.14 34.43 -7.43
CA ASN A 796 -0.14 35.02 -7.08
C ASN A 796 -0.07 35.78 -5.74
N ILE A 797 0.62 35.21 -4.75
CA ILE A 797 0.83 35.86 -3.45
C ILE A 797 1.65 37.15 -3.62
N LEU A 798 2.74 37.13 -4.40
CA LEU A 798 3.56 38.32 -4.65
C LEU A 798 2.80 39.41 -5.41
N GLN A 799 1.96 39.04 -6.38
CA GLN A 799 1.11 39.97 -7.11
C GLN A 799 0.10 40.67 -6.19
N SER A 800 -0.64 39.89 -5.38
CA SER A 800 -1.61 40.45 -4.42
C SER A 800 -0.96 41.38 -3.39
N ALA A 801 0.25 41.06 -2.92
CA ALA A 801 1.02 41.94 -2.03
C ALA A 801 1.48 43.24 -2.72
N SER A 802 1.75 43.20 -4.03
CA SER A 802 2.15 44.37 -4.81
C SER A 802 0.99 45.31 -5.12
N ASP A 803 -0.21 44.76 -5.41
CA ASP A 803 -1.41 45.54 -5.72
C ASP A 803 -1.93 46.28 -4.48
N GLY A 804 -1.74 45.72 -3.27
CA GLY A 804 -2.00 46.40 -2.00
C GLY A 804 -1.15 47.67 -1.77
N SER A 805 -0.04 47.82 -2.49
CA SER A 805 0.85 48.99 -2.37
C SER A 805 0.53 50.14 -3.34
N GLN A 806 -0.28 49.90 -4.39
CA GLN A 806 -0.65 50.93 -5.38
C GLN A 806 -1.93 51.72 -5.04
N ALA A 807 -2.61 51.42 -3.93
CA ALA A 807 -3.76 52.21 -3.47
C ALA A 807 -3.40 53.61 -2.92
N ASN A 808 -2.12 54.04 -2.98
CA ASN A 808 -1.69 55.40 -2.70
C ASN A 808 -0.69 55.89 -3.76
N GLY A 809 -1.18 56.27 -4.95
CA GLY A 809 -0.48 57.22 -5.82
C GLY A 809 -0.52 56.92 -7.30
N ALA A 810 -1.38 57.67 -8.00
CA ALA A 810 -1.27 58.15 -9.38
C ALA A 810 -1.06 57.13 -10.54
N SER A 811 -2.04 57.17 -11.44
CA SER A 811 -2.02 56.78 -12.85
C SER A 811 -0.67 56.78 -13.58
N ALA A 812 -0.34 55.69 -14.28
CA ALA A 812 0.06 55.71 -15.71
C ALA A 812 0.33 54.28 -16.24
N GLU A 813 -0.03 54.10 -17.51
CA GLU A 813 0.18 52.97 -18.41
C GLU A 813 1.62 52.44 -18.43
N ASN A 814 1.84 51.11 -18.52
CA ASN A 814 2.24 50.46 -19.78
C ASN A 814 2.41 48.93 -19.60
N GLN A 815 1.92 48.17 -20.57
CA GLN A 815 2.12 46.74 -20.71
C GLN A 815 3.59 46.40 -20.99
N THR A 816 4.19 45.51 -20.19
CA THR A 816 5.21 44.56 -20.65
C THR A 816 5.24 43.34 -19.72
N SER A 817 4.95 42.16 -20.28
CA SER A 817 5.16 40.85 -19.62
C SER A 817 6.59 40.70 -19.10
N PRO A 818 6.80 40.06 -17.93
CA PRO A 818 8.06 39.40 -17.65
C PRO A 818 8.02 37.96 -18.16
N LYS A 819 9.09 37.61 -18.88
CA LYS A 819 9.45 36.26 -19.27
C LYS A 819 9.70 35.39 -18.03
N VAL A 820 9.16 34.19 -18.08
CA VAL A 820 9.49 33.01 -17.25
C VAL A 820 10.85 32.47 -17.64
#